data_AF-A0A9P3PYE0-F1
#
_entry.id   AF-A0A9P3PYE0-F1
#
_cell.length_a   1.000
_cell.length_b   1.000
_cell.length_c   1.000
_cell.angle_alpha   90.00
_cell.angle_beta   90.00
_cell.angle_gamma   90.00
#
_symmetry.space_group_name_H-M   'P 1'
#
loop_
_entity.id
_entity.type
_entity.pdbx_description
1 polymer ?
#
loop_
_entity_poly.entity_id
_entity_poly.type
_entity_poly.pdbx_seq_one_letter_code
_entity_poly.pdbx_strand_id
1 'polypeptide(L)'
;MSASTAKPPKDQYQHVIPRFILREFQLGPRKSRRERNKEYRKFRFVDERVWFYDIEHGTLEPRLIAGVYGVTNLYRDVRNASDVDEVEKKLSVLEEKAAQILQSIHRSIDVNNAEPTLSIVREDLEKFRKFLFLMHYRNEALSLSYFSPTHPENSPIRKRIETMSKRLNLKSPADMWLHYMRYYLDTPHSEIGRQAFEGLPNDVDPVTLLKDFCGVDPMAANFEAISYQSQAGLYYVGIVQAARGEEFILGHNTFGLWEGLVAGIPAIHRLFIVSPRIAVLLRLNSFRPGTDLALTLHRISASDLLDIPLEAPITKPLDWLIEGAELTAAGVKALDDYKASDQAKRDQYTSRITRLSKQQTYAINSVVLLNTKRTGSLTFLSPDRMRSTARKFWRDNDPASREERFKYEALIRRLSSTSPAITGEAPPSPQGPVRLHSPPTKRSIDVDPSPLPAASSKAPLTKAPLPKESSSNSSRSASSQTTDELRVALNKAVFMQLLRLSGPPSTPQAHYEGIRALWKHFAEAPKELHSHPLVSDYRRVSQEVIQRFRSLLLLKNPLPFRPRPNAELAETLSSTDAEFLFAFMDHLLDRLGFSNRNIAATDPRLQDTLDKRVVLMKNLAACGLLSWLAKNRHDCLDEFFRFRIYH
;
A
#
# COMPACT_ATOMS: atom_id res chain seq x y z
N MET A 1 -19.68 24.86 51.58
CA MET A 1 -19.67 23.76 50.59
C MET A 1 -18.25 23.56 50.12
N SER A 2 -17.58 22.48 50.56
CA SER A 2 -16.20 22.18 50.18
C SER A 2 -16.21 21.61 48.76
N ALA A 3 -15.69 22.38 47.79
CA ALA A 3 -15.46 21.88 46.44
C ALA A 3 -14.46 20.71 46.52
N SER A 4 -14.97 19.49 46.36
CA SER A 4 -14.14 18.30 46.18
C SER A 4 -13.33 18.50 44.90
N THR A 5 -12.07 18.90 45.04
CA THR A 5 -11.13 18.97 43.92
C THR A 5 -10.96 17.56 43.39
N ALA A 6 -11.60 17.26 42.25
CA ALA A 6 -11.44 16.01 41.55
C ALA A 6 -9.95 15.75 41.33
N LYS A 7 -9.46 14.60 41.80
CA LYS A 7 -8.05 14.22 41.62
C LYS A 7 -7.72 14.26 40.12
N PRO A 8 -6.57 14.83 39.72
CA PRO A 8 -6.19 14.85 38.31
C PRO A 8 -6.17 13.40 37.78
N PRO A 9 -6.70 13.16 36.56
CA PRO A 9 -6.76 11.81 36.03
C PRO A 9 -5.33 11.28 35.87
N LYS A 10 -5.10 10.05 36.36
CA LYS A 10 -3.79 9.41 36.37
C LYS A 10 -3.38 9.06 34.94
N ASP A 11 -2.11 9.27 34.61
CA ASP A 11 -1.56 8.81 33.33
C ASP A 11 -1.74 7.30 33.16
N GLN A 12 -2.15 6.92 31.96
CA GLN A 12 -2.40 5.53 31.60
C GLN A 12 -1.45 5.12 30.48
N TYR A 13 -0.84 3.94 30.63
CA TYR A 13 -0.03 3.31 29.59
C TYR A 13 -0.94 2.42 28.74
N GLN A 14 -1.28 2.87 27.54
CA GLN A 14 -2.13 2.12 26.62
C GLN A 14 -1.29 1.26 25.69
N HIS A 15 -1.76 0.04 25.45
CA HIS A 15 -1.08 -0.91 24.58
C HIS A 15 -1.50 -0.68 23.13
N VAL A 16 -0.54 -0.41 22.25
CA VAL A 16 -0.75 -0.36 20.80
C VAL A 16 -1.01 -1.77 20.27
N ILE A 17 -0.29 -2.77 20.78
CA ILE A 17 -0.57 -4.19 20.53
C ILE A 17 -1.34 -4.77 21.73
N PRO A 18 -2.58 -5.26 21.58
CA PRO A 18 -3.38 -5.72 22.70
C PRO A 18 -2.66 -6.79 23.51
N ARG A 19 -2.75 -6.69 24.85
CA ARG A 19 -2.10 -7.64 25.75
C ARG A 19 -2.56 -9.08 25.54
N PHE A 20 -3.79 -9.30 25.07
CA PHE A 20 -4.26 -10.66 24.81
C PHE A 20 -3.53 -11.30 23.62
N ILE A 21 -3.08 -10.52 22.63
CA ILE A 21 -2.19 -10.98 21.55
C ILE A 21 -0.79 -11.24 22.08
N LEU A 22 -0.22 -10.30 22.84
CA LEU A 22 1.13 -10.47 23.41
C LEU A 22 1.23 -11.72 24.30
N ARG A 23 0.14 -12.08 25.00
CA ARG A 23 0.06 -13.33 25.78
C ARG A 23 0.06 -14.60 24.96
N GLU A 24 -0.14 -14.54 23.65
CA GLU A 24 0.08 -15.71 22.78
C GLU A 24 1.58 -15.93 22.50
N PHE A 25 2.42 -14.91 22.73
CA PHE A 25 3.89 -14.97 22.60
C PHE A 25 4.61 -15.11 23.95
N GLN A 26 3.87 -15.33 25.04
CA GLN A 26 4.44 -15.28 26.36
C GLN A 26 5.41 -16.45 26.63
N LEU A 27 6.39 -16.19 27.47
CA LEU A 27 7.28 -17.21 28.02
C LEU A 27 6.59 -17.96 29.14
N GLY A 28 6.71 -19.29 29.11
CA GLY A 28 6.11 -20.16 30.12
C GLY A 28 4.60 -20.33 30.00
N PRO A 29 3.98 -21.05 30.94
CA PRO A 29 2.58 -21.45 30.86
C PRO A 29 1.63 -20.26 30.96
N ARG A 30 0.54 -20.32 30.17
CA ARG A 30 -0.51 -19.30 30.16
C ARG A 30 -1.19 -19.21 31.52
N LYS A 31 -1.13 -18.04 32.14
CA LYS A 31 -1.81 -17.76 33.40
C LYS A 31 -3.31 -17.56 33.13
N SER A 32 -4.15 -18.10 33.99
CA SER A 32 -5.58 -17.81 34.04
C SER A 32 -5.85 -16.38 34.56
N ARG A 33 -7.07 -15.87 34.35
CA ARG A 33 -7.48 -14.57 34.90
C ARG A 33 -7.40 -14.55 36.43
N ARG A 34 -7.72 -15.67 37.09
CA ARG A 34 -7.66 -15.80 38.56
C ARG A 34 -6.22 -15.73 39.06
N GLU A 35 -5.30 -16.43 38.41
CA GLU A 35 -3.87 -16.41 38.76
C GLU A 35 -3.28 -15.01 38.59
N ARG A 36 -3.54 -14.36 37.44
CA ARG A 36 -3.12 -12.97 37.22
C ARG A 36 -3.63 -12.03 38.30
N ASN A 37 -4.91 -12.13 38.66
CA ASN A 37 -5.50 -11.27 39.68
C ASN A 37 -4.88 -11.51 41.06
N LYS A 38 -4.59 -12.78 41.40
CA LYS A 38 -3.92 -13.14 42.66
C LYS A 38 -2.50 -12.57 42.70
N GLU A 39 -1.75 -12.73 41.61
CA GLU A 39 -0.38 -12.24 41.48
C GLU A 39 -0.32 -10.72 41.53
N TYR A 40 -1.19 -10.03 40.78
CA TYR A 40 -1.28 -8.56 40.82
C TYR A 40 -1.65 -8.02 42.19
N ARG A 41 -2.56 -8.69 42.92
CA ARG A 41 -2.88 -8.30 44.31
C ARG A 41 -1.68 -8.44 45.25
N LYS A 42 -0.87 -9.48 45.04
CA LYS A 42 0.31 -9.77 45.87
C LYS A 42 1.50 -8.85 45.56
N PHE A 43 1.82 -8.68 44.27
CA PHE A 43 3.07 -8.03 43.83
C PHE A 43 2.86 -6.69 43.13
N ARG A 44 1.62 -6.28 42.85
CA ARG A 44 1.28 -5.09 42.03
C ARG A 44 1.74 -5.15 40.58
N PHE A 45 2.23 -6.29 40.13
CA PHE A 45 2.48 -6.61 38.73
C PHE A 45 2.19 -8.09 38.46
N VAL A 46 2.18 -8.47 37.18
CA VAL A 46 2.06 -9.86 36.73
C VAL A 46 3.32 -10.17 35.94
N ASP A 47 4.06 -11.20 36.32
CA ASP A 47 5.28 -11.63 35.63
C ASP A 47 4.90 -12.46 34.39
N GLU A 48 4.42 -11.77 33.35
CA GLU A 48 4.22 -12.31 32.00
C GLU A 48 5.26 -11.64 31.10
N ARG A 49 6.14 -12.43 30.48
CA ARG A 49 7.25 -11.93 29.65
C ARG A 49 7.17 -12.43 28.22
N VAL A 50 7.80 -11.73 27.29
CA VAL A 50 7.97 -12.13 25.89
C VAL A 50 9.44 -12.00 25.48
N TRP A 51 9.91 -12.79 24.53
CA TRP A 51 11.17 -12.47 23.85
C TRP A 51 11.00 -11.16 23.07
N PHE A 52 11.90 -10.23 23.31
CA PHE A 52 11.88 -8.91 22.69
C PHE A 52 13.26 -8.63 22.08
N TYR A 53 13.29 -8.42 20.76
CA TYR A 53 14.47 -7.96 20.05
C TYR A 53 14.30 -6.49 19.68
N ASP A 54 15.16 -5.65 20.24
CA ASP A 54 15.28 -4.24 19.92
C ASP A 54 16.27 -4.09 18.74
N ILE A 55 15.79 -3.62 17.59
CA ILE A 55 16.61 -3.58 16.37
C ILE A 55 17.67 -2.49 16.48
N GLU A 56 17.32 -1.34 17.04
CA GLU A 56 18.19 -0.16 17.13
C GLU A 56 19.40 -0.47 18.02
N HIS A 57 19.14 -1.07 19.18
CA HIS A 57 20.18 -1.40 20.15
C HIS A 57 20.80 -2.77 19.91
N GLY A 58 20.24 -3.57 18.99
CA GLY A 58 20.64 -4.94 18.73
C GLY A 58 20.58 -5.81 19.98
N THR A 59 19.62 -5.58 20.89
CA THR A 59 19.45 -6.31 22.16
C THR A 59 18.35 -7.34 22.07
N LEU A 60 18.58 -8.53 22.65
CA LEU A 60 17.59 -9.60 22.76
C LEU A 60 17.45 -9.98 24.23
N GLU A 61 16.27 -9.81 24.79
CA GLU A 61 16.00 -10.10 26.20
C GLU A 61 14.51 -10.41 26.47
N PRO A 62 14.19 -11.14 27.56
CA PRO A 62 12.82 -11.25 28.04
C PRO A 62 12.31 -9.94 28.65
N ARG A 63 11.25 -9.34 28.09
CA ARG A 63 10.61 -8.13 28.63
C ARG A 63 9.20 -8.41 29.15
N LEU A 64 8.79 -7.67 30.18
CA LEU A 64 7.42 -7.74 30.72
C LEU A 64 6.42 -7.26 29.67
N ILE A 65 5.35 -8.04 29.47
CA ILE A 65 4.23 -7.66 28.58
C ILE A 65 3.68 -6.28 28.97
N ALA A 66 3.63 -5.96 30.27
CA ALA A 66 3.10 -4.68 30.73
C ALA A 66 3.86 -3.45 30.21
N GLY A 67 5.14 -3.59 29.83
CA GLY A 67 6.05 -2.51 29.46
C GLY A 67 6.56 -2.53 28.02
N VAL A 68 5.97 -3.34 27.14
CA VAL A 68 6.30 -3.35 25.70
C VAL A 68 5.09 -2.88 24.88
N TYR A 69 5.35 -2.37 23.67
CA TYR A 69 4.32 -1.98 22.69
C TYR A 69 3.19 -1.09 23.22
N GLY A 70 3.52 -0.14 24.10
CA GLY A 70 2.55 0.80 24.62
C GLY A 70 3.07 2.22 24.63
N VAL A 71 2.12 3.13 24.74
CA VAL A 71 2.31 4.57 24.66
C VAL A 71 1.47 5.19 25.76
N THR A 72 2.05 6.15 26.48
CA THR A 72 1.36 6.82 27.58
C THR A 72 0.39 7.86 27.04
N ASN A 73 -0.86 7.81 27.50
CA ASN A 73 -1.95 8.73 27.15
C ASN A 73 -2.27 8.80 25.64
N LEU A 74 -2.09 7.71 24.89
CA LEU A 74 -2.25 7.69 23.43
C LEU A 74 -3.66 8.12 22.95
N TYR A 75 -4.71 7.71 23.66
CA TYR A 75 -6.10 8.06 23.32
C TYR A 75 -6.71 9.11 24.23
N ARG A 76 -5.92 9.74 25.09
CA ARG A 76 -6.45 10.63 26.12
C ARG A 76 -6.91 11.92 25.47
N ASP A 77 -8.21 12.18 25.54
CA ASP A 77 -8.79 13.41 25.02
C ASP A 77 -9.13 14.37 26.16
N VAL A 78 -8.21 15.30 26.42
CA VAL A 78 -8.40 16.36 27.42
C VAL A 78 -9.56 17.31 27.11
N ARG A 79 -10.07 17.30 25.87
CA ARG A 79 -11.23 18.10 25.45
C ARG A 79 -12.55 17.46 25.89
N ASN A 80 -12.58 16.14 26.08
CA ASN A 80 -13.75 15.43 26.61
C ASN A 80 -13.69 15.42 28.15
N ALA A 81 -14.06 16.54 28.78
CA ALA A 81 -13.95 16.72 30.23
C ALA A 81 -14.81 15.73 31.04
N SER A 82 -15.87 15.16 30.46
CA SER A 82 -16.70 14.16 31.14
C SER A 82 -16.06 12.77 31.15
N ASP A 83 -15.30 12.42 30.10
CA ASP A 83 -14.58 11.15 30.02
C ASP A 83 -13.34 11.26 29.11
N VAL A 84 -12.20 11.59 29.72
CA VAL A 84 -10.92 11.74 28.99
C VAL A 84 -10.39 10.43 28.41
N ASP A 85 -10.89 9.28 28.89
CA ASP A 85 -10.46 7.92 28.49
C ASP A 85 -11.57 7.18 27.70
N GLU A 86 -12.55 7.91 27.19
CA GLU A 86 -13.69 7.38 26.42
C GLU A 86 -13.27 6.42 25.29
N VAL A 87 -12.28 6.83 24.47
CA VAL A 87 -11.83 6.05 23.31
C VAL A 87 -11.17 4.74 23.75
N GLU A 88 -10.39 4.75 24.82
CA GLU A 88 -9.79 3.54 25.40
C GLU A 88 -10.86 2.57 25.91
N LYS A 89 -11.91 3.08 26.58
CA LYS A 89 -13.02 2.25 27.03
C LYS A 89 -13.76 1.59 25.86
N LYS A 90 -14.05 2.34 24.80
CA LYS A 90 -14.69 1.80 23.58
C LYS A 90 -13.82 0.75 22.89
N LEU A 91 -12.51 1.00 22.80
CA LEU A 91 -11.55 0.02 22.29
C LEU A 91 -11.55 -1.26 23.12
N SER A 92 -11.60 -1.17 24.45
CA SER A 92 -11.59 -2.34 25.32
C SER A 92 -12.77 -3.31 25.08
N VAL A 93 -13.95 -2.77 24.76
CA VAL A 93 -15.14 -3.57 24.41
C VAL A 93 -14.94 -4.30 23.08
N LEU A 94 -14.38 -3.61 22.09
CA LEU A 94 -14.07 -4.20 20.79
C LEU A 94 -12.97 -5.28 20.90
N GLU A 95 -11.94 -5.01 21.69
CA GLU A 95 -10.85 -5.97 21.97
C GLU A 95 -11.35 -7.22 22.68
N GLU A 96 -12.30 -7.09 23.63
CA GLU A 96 -12.90 -8.25 24.29
C GLU A 96 -13.57 -9.19 23.28
N LYS A 97 -14.33 -8.62 22.34
CA LYS A 97 -14.97 -9.39 21.27
C LYS A 97 -13.96 -10.03 20.32
N ALA A 98 -12.94 -9.29 19.91
CA ALA A 98 -11.85 -9.83 19.09
C ALA A 98 -11.11 -10.98 19.80
N ALA A 99 -10.85 -10.85 21.10
CA ALA A 99 -10.20 -11.89 21.90
C ALA A 99 -11.05 -13.17 21.98
N GLN A 100 -12.37 -13.05 22.12
CA GLN A 100 -13.30 -14.19 22.11
C GLN A 100 -13.27 -14.92 20.76
N ILE A 101 -13.27 -14.18 19.65
CA ILE A 101 -13.20 -14.74 18.30
C ILE A 101 -11.86 -15.46 18.10
N LEU A 102 -10.74 -14.84 18.46
CA LEU A 102 -9.42 -15.46 18.33
C LEU A 102 -9.27 -16.72 19.19
N GLN A 103 -9.85 -16.75 20.39
CA GLN A 103 -9.94 -17.96 21.20
C GLN A 103 -10.75 -19.05 20.50
N SER A 104 -11.84 -18.71 19.81
CA SER A 104 -12.60 -19.67 19.00
C SER A 104 -11.76 -20.21 17.84
N ILE A 105 -10.96 -19.38 17.15
CA ILE A 105 -10.03 -19.85 16.11
C ILE A 105 -9.00 -20.82 16.69
N HIS A 106 -8.37 -20.48 17.82
CA HIS A 106 -7.42 -21.38 18.49
C HIS A 106 -8.07 -22.72 18.84
N ARG A 107 -9.27 -22.71 19.42
CA ARG A 107 -10.03 -23.93 19.73
C ARG A 107 -10.32 -24.75 18.47
N SER A 108 -10.75 -24.13 17.37
CA SER A 108 -11.00 -24.83 16.10
C SER A 108 -9.77 -25.56 15.55
N ILE A 109 -8.57 -25.02 15.79
CA ILE A 109 -7.31 -25.66 15.36
C ILE A 109 -6.88 -26.79 16.30
N ASP A 110 -7.20 -26.70 17.58
CA ASP A 110 -6.83 -27.70 18.59
C ASP A 110 -7.74 -28.93 18.58
N VAL A 111 -8.97 -28.81 18.08
CA VAL A 111 -9.76 -29.98 17.67
C VAL A 111 -9.02 -30.63 16.50
N ASN A 112 -8.58 -31.89 16.66
CA ASN A 112 -7.74 -32.65 15.71
C ASN A 112 -8.43 -32.96 14.36
N ASN A 113 -9.01 -31.96 13.72
CA ASN A 113 -9.58 -32.03 12.39
C ASN A 113 -8.47 -31.85 11.35
N ALA A 114 -8.55 -32.62 10.27
CA ALA A 114 -7.66 -32.46 9.12
C ALA A 114 -7.80 -31.07 8.50
N GLU A 115 -9.02 -30.52 8.51
CA GLU A 115 -9.38 -29.22 7.95
C GLU A 115 -10.16 -28.39 8.98
N PRO A 116 -9.47 -27.58 9.81
CA PRO A 116 -10.13 -26.76 10.82
C PRO A 116 -10.94 -25.65 10.16
N THR A 117 -12.18 -25.45 10.62
CA THR A 117 -13.09 -24.40 10.14
C THR A 117 -13.50 -23.47 11.29
N LEU A 118 -13.75 -22.21 10.95
CA LEU A 118 -14.36 -21.23 11.84
C LEU A 118 -15.74 -20.90 11.29
N SER A 119 -16.76 -21.00 12.14
CA SER A 119 -18.07 -20.46 11.86
C SER A 119 -18.33 -19.22 12.72
N ILE A 120 -18.70 -18.12 12.09
CA ILE A 120 -18.88 -16.82 12.74
C ILE A 120 -20.12 -16.13 12.16
N VAL A 121 -20.93 -15.51 13.02
CA VAL A 121 -22.07 -14.70 12.58
C VAL A 121 -21.62 -13.33 12.06
N ARG A 122 -22.38 -12.72 11.15
CA ARG A 122 -22.05 -11.42 10.54
C ARG A 122 -21.69 -10.39 11.59
N GLU A 123 -22.51 -10.27 12.63
CA GLU A 123 -22.34 -9.26 13.67
C GLU A 123 -20.94 -9.34 14.34
N ASP A 124 -20.46 -10.55 14.58
CA ASP A 124 -19.13 -10.80 15.16
C ASP A 124 -18.02 -10.63 14.12
N LEU A 125 -18.25 -11.04 12.87
CA LEU A 125 -17.31 -10.82 11.77
C LEU A 125 -17.10 -9.31 11.51
N GLU A 126 -18.15 -8.52 11.58
CA GLU A 126 -18.11 -7.07 11.41
C GLU A 126 -17.33 -6.38 12.54
N LYS A 127 -17.55 -6.80 13.80
CA LYS A 127 -16.73 -6.35 14.93
C LYS A 127 -15.27 -6.76 14.74
N PHE A 128 -15.01 -7.96 14.25
CA PHE A 128 -13.65 -8.42 13.97
C PHE A 128 -12.98 -7.60 12.86
N ARG A 129 -13.68 -7.29 11.78
CA ARG A 129 -13.19 -6.40 10.71
C ARG A 129 -12.88 -5.00 11.23
N LYS A 130 -13.77 -4.42 12.04
CA LYS A 130 -13.53 -3.13 12.72
C LYS A 130 -12.27 -3.20 13.59
N PHE A 131 -12.12 -4.27 14.37
CA PHE A 131 -10.93 -4.50 15.19
C PHE A 131 -9.66 -4.52 14.34
N LEU A 132 -9.63 -5.29 13.24
CA LEU A 132 -8.46 -5.38 12.35
C LEU A 132 -8.13 -4.02 11.73
N PHE A 133 -9.12 -3.30 11.21
CA PHE A 133 -8.91 -1.96 10.67
C PHE A 133 -8.32 -1.00 11.73
N LEU A 134 -8.92 -0.97 12.92
CA LEU A 134 -8.45 -0.09 13.98
C LEU A 134 -7.06 -0.48 14.48
N MET A 135 -6.70 -1.77 14.50
CA MET A 135 -5.36 -2.23 14.85
C MET A 135 -4.27 -1.66 13.94
N HIS A 136 -4.56 -1.48 12.65
CA HIS A 136 -3.68 -0.78 11.72
C HIS A 136 -3.58 0.72 12.03
N TYR A 137 -4.73 1.33 12.33
CA TYR A 137 -4.88 2.75 12.57
C TYR A 137 -4.29 3.22 13.92
N ARG A 138 -4.14 2.29 14.86
CA ARG A 138 -3.79 2.51 16.26
C ARG A 138 -2.29 2.56 16.47
N ASN A 139 -1.65 3.63 16.01
CA ASN A 139 -0.21 3.80 16.06
C ASN A 139 0.14 5.26 16.40
N GLU A 140 1.10 5.48 17.30
CA GLU A 140 1.56 6.82 17.67
C GLU A 140 2.11 7.61 16.47
N ALA A 141 2.82 6.95 15.56
CA ALA A 141 3.27 7.61 14.35
C ALA A 141 2.08 8.11 13.51
N LEU A 142 1.01 7.32 13.41
CA LEU A 142 -0.19 7.71 12.66
C LEU A 142 -0.99 8.80 13.37
N SER A 143 -1.07 8.80 14.70
CA SER A 143 -1.78 9.89 15.42
C SER A 143 -1.12 11.26 15.17
N LEU A 144 0.19 11.28 14.89
CA LEU A 144 0.93 12.50 14.58
C LEU A 144 0.96 12.84 13.09
N SER A 145 1.07 11.85 12.20
CA SER A 145 1.32 12.08 10.78
C SER A 145 0.11 11.92 9.86
N TYR A 146 -0.85 11.04 10.19
CA TYR A 146 -1.91 10.60 9.26
C TYR A 146 -2.75 11.77 8.74
N PHE A 147 -2.97 12.76 9.60
CA PHE A 147 -3.72 13.97 9.28
C PHE A 147 -2.88 15.24 9.36
N SER A 148 -1.56 15.12 9.25
CA SER A 148 -0.69 16.28 9.19
C SER A 148 -0.75 16.90 7.78
N PRO A 149 -1.13 18.19 7.63
CA PRO A 149 -1.19 18.85 6.34
C PRO A 149 0.21 18.99 5.69
N THR A 150 1.26 18.96 6.50
CA THR A 150 2.65 19.06 6.04
C THR A 150 3.26 17.72 5.65
N HIS A 151 2.60 16.60 5.94
CA HIS A 151 3.13 15.29 5.57
C HIS A 151 3.09 15.13 4.03
N PRO A 152 4.20 14.72 3.38
CA PRO A 152 4.26 14.61 1.92
C PRO A 152 3.17 13.70 1.33
N GLU A 153 2.89 12.57 1.97
CA GLU A 153 1.87 11.61 1.52
C GLU A 153 0.45 12.19 1.59
N ASN A 154 0.22 13.22 2.40
CA ASN A 154 -1.08 13.87 2.53
C ASN A 154 -1.28 15.01 1.54
N SER A 155 -0.31 15.28 0.65
CA SER A 155 -0.44 16.34 -0.37
C SER A 155 -1.76 16.28 -1.15
N PRO A 156 -2.29 15.10 -1.56
CA PRO A 156 -3.57 15.03 -2.28
C PRO A 156 -4.79 15.46 -1.44
N ILE A 157 -4.74 15.29 -0.11
CA ILE A 157 -5.87 15.53 0.80
C ILE A 157 -5.67 16.75 1.72
N ARG A 158 -4.57 17.50 1.56
CA ARG A 158 -4.21 18.64 2.43
C ARG A 158 -5.33 19.65 2.60
N LYS A 159 -5.96 20.08 1.50
CA LYS A 159 -7.05 21.07 1.53
C LYS A 159 -8.23 20.57 2.34
N ARG A 160 -8.54 19.26 2.28
CA ARG A 160 -9.58 18.64 3.09
C ARG A 160 -9.22 18.69 4.57
N ILE A 161 -8.00 18.24 4.91
CA ILE A 161 -7.49 18.24 6.28
C ILE A 161 -7.64 19.63 6.91
N GLU A 162 -7.24 20.68 6.20
CA GLU A 162 -7.35 22.07 6.65
C GLU A 162 -8.80 22.52 6.80
N THR A 163 -9.65 22.20 5.82
CA THR A 163 -11.08 22.58 5.83
C THR A 163 -11.82 21.91 6.98
N MET A 164 -11.58 20.61 7.18
CA MET A 164 -12.17 19.83 8.26
C MET A 164 -11.67 20.27 9.63
N SER A 165 -10.37 20.52 9.77
CA SER A 165 -9.80 21.01 11.03
C SER A 165 -10.43 22.34 11.43
N LYS A 166 -10.64 23.25 10.47
CA LYS A 166 -11.36 24.51 10.71
C LYS A 166 -12.83 24.28 11.08
N ARG A 167 -13.56 23.49 10.28
CA ARG A 167 -14.99 23.21 10.47
C ARG A 167 -15.30 22.57 11.83
N LEU A 168 -14.46 21.63 12.26
CA LEU A 168 -14.63 20.88 13.50
C LEU A 168 -13.88 21.50 14.69
N ASN A 169 -13.22 22.64 14.49
CA ASN A 169 -12.37 23.30 15.49
C ASN A 169 -11.35 22.34 16.12
N LEU A 170 -10.62 21.61 15.27
CA LEU A 170 -9.56 20.67 15.64
C LEU A 170 -8.21 21.36 15.46
N LYS A 171 -7.34 21.26 16.48
CA LYS A 171 -6.10 22.06 16.54
C LYS A 171 -4.87 21.28 16.11
N SER A 172 -4.95 19.95 16.08
CA SER A 172 -3.82 19.07 15.82
C SER A 172 -4.20 17.87 14.94
N PRO A 173 -3.23 17.23 14.28
CA PRO A 173 -3.45 15.95 13.61
C PRO A 173 -4.00 14.87 14.56
N ALA A 174 -3.54 14.87 15.81
CA ALA A 174 -4.01 13.93 16.83
C ALA A 174 -5.49 14.15 17.20
N ASP A 175 -5.95 15.41 17.26
CA ASP A 175 -7.36 15.73 17.49
C ASP A 175 -8.25 15.14 16.37
N MET A 176 -7.82 15.29 15.11
CA MET A 176 -8.56 14.75 13.97
C MET A 176 -8.49 13.23 13.92
N TRP A 177 -7.34 12.65 14.27
CA TRP A 177 -7.21 11.21 14.40
C TRP A 177 -8.15 10.64 15.47
N LEU A 178 -8.24 11.27 16.65
CA LEU A 178 -9.20 10.91 17.70
C LEU A 178 -10.65 11.07 17.26
N HIS A 179 -10.96 12.13 16.50
CA HIS A 179 -12.30 12.33 15.94
C HIS A 179 -12.70 11.16 15.02
N TYR A 180 -11.80 10.73 14.13
CA TYR A 180 -12.04 9.59 13.24
C TYR A 180 -12.13 8.27 14.03
N MET A 181 -11.27 8.07 15.03
CA MET A 181 -11.36 6.92 15.93
C MET A 181 -12.73 6.79 16.59
N ARG A 182 -13.30 7.90 17.06
CA ARG A 182 -14.66 7.92 17.64
C ARG A 182 -15.70 7.50 16.63
N TYR A 183 -15.71 8.13 15.45
CA TYR A 183 -16.63 7.78 14.38
C TYR A 183 -16.57 6.28 14.07
N TYR A 184 -15.36 5.74 13.90
CA TYR A 184 -15.19 4.31 13.64
C TYR A 184 -15.62 3.42 14.80
N LEU A 185 -15.48 3.83 16.06
CA LEU A 185 -15.91 3.03 17.20
C LEU A 185 -17.43 3.08 17.39
N ASP A 186 -18.04 4.25 17.22
CA ASP A 186 -19.45 4.52 17.51
C ASP A 186 -20.40 4.09 16.40
N THR A 187 -19.96 4.17 15.14
CA THR A 187 -20.81 3.83 14.00
C THR A 187 -20.74 2.33 13.71
N PRO A 188 -21.87 1.59 13.62
CA PRO A 188 -21.88 0.18 13.23
C PRO A 188 -21.20 -0.07 11.87
N HIS A 189 -20.60 -1.25 11.67
CA HIS A 189 -19.86 -1.56 10.44
C HIS A 189 -20.71 -1.40 9.17
N SER A 190 -21.91 -1.99 9.17
CA SER A 190 -22.86 -1.91 8.07
C SER A 190 -23.28 -0.48 7.75
N GLU A 191 -23.47 0.33 8.79
CA GLU A 191 -23.83 1.75 8.68
C GLU A 191 -22.70 2.59 8.07
N ILE A 192 -21.43 2.31 8.41
CA ILE A 192 -20.28 2.95 7.75
C ILE A 192 -20.29 2.61 6.24
N GLY A 193 -20.57 1.35 5.89
CA GLY A 193 -20.69 0.92 4.49
C GLY A 193 -21.77 1.70 3.73
N ARG A 194 -22.95 1.87 4.34
CA ARG A 194 -24.06 2.65 3.77
C ARG A 194 -23.68 4.12 3.57
N GLN A 195 -23.10 4.76 4.58
CA GLN A 195 -22.66 6.17 4.50
C GLN A 195 -21.57 6.38 3.45
N ALA A 196 -20.69 5.39 3.27
CA ALA A 196 -19.67 5.42 2.23
C ALA A 196 -20.30 5.43 0.82
N PHE A 197 -21.32 4.60 0.60
CA PHE A 197 -22.06 4.55 -0.67
C PHE A 197 -22.83 5.85 -0.94
N GLU A 198 -23.52 6.40 0.07
CA GLU A 198 -24.24 7.68 -0.05
C GLU A 198 -23.34 8.89 -0.32
N GLY A 199 -22.05 8.79 0.04
CA GLY A 199 -21.06 9.81 -0.24
C GLY A 199 -20.56 9.83 -1.68
N LEU A 200 -20.95 8.84 -2.50
CA LEU A 200 -20.51 8.72 -3.89
C LEU A 200 -21.40 9.57 -4.81
N PRO A 201 -20.83 10.23 -5.84
CA PRO A 201 -21.63 10.92 -6.84
C PRO A 201 -22.57 9.95 -7.58
N ASN A 202 -23.80 10.37 -7.84
CA ASN A 202 -24.85 9.53 -8.46
C ASN A 202 -24.49 9.00 -9.87
N ASP A 203 -23.52 9.62 -10.52
CA ASP A 203 -23.02 9.33 -11.87
C ASP A 203 -21.80 8.41 -11.90
N VAL A 204 -21.20 8.09 -10.75
CA VAL A 204 -20.06 7.17 -10.68
C VAL A 204 -20.55 5.73 -10.56
N ASP A 205 -20.42 4.99 -11.65
CA ASP A 205 -20.64 3.54 -11.67
C ASP A 205 -19.81 2.86 -10.54
N PRO A 206 -20.42 2.05 -9.66
CA PRO A 206 -19.71 1.28 -8.63
C PRO A 206 -18.51 0.47 -9.15
N VAL A 207 -18.54 0.04 -10.42
CA VAL A 207 -17.40 -0.62 -11.09
C VAL A 207 -16.28 0.38 -11.42
N THR A 208 -16.62 1.64 -11.74
CA THR A 208 -15.65 2.73 -11.90
C THR A 208 -15.02 3.11 -10.56
N LEU A 209 -15.76 3.02 -9.45
CA LEU A 209 -15.22 3.18 -8.10
C LEU A 209 -14.16 2.11 -7.74
N LEU A 210 -14.36 0.89 -8.25
CA LEU A 210 -13.38 -0.19 -8.20
C LEU A 210 -12.23 0.00 -9.19
N LYS A 211 -12.32 0.90 -10.18
CA LYS A 211 -11.20 1.23 -11.07
C LYS A 211 -10.38 2.39 -10.50
N ASP A 212 -11.04 3.36 -9.87
CA ASP A 212 -10.43 4.50 -9.19
C ASP A 212 -10.06 4.18 -7.73
N PHE A 213 -9.40 3.03 -7.49
CA PHE A 213 -8.86 2.62 -6.18
C PHE A 213 -7.99 3.69 -5.49
N CYS A 214 -7.56 4.74 -6.20
CA CYS A 214 -6.72 5.83 -5.72
C CYS A 214 -7.41 7.21 -5.74
N GLY A 215 -8.65 7.30 -6.22
CA GLY A 215 -9.33 8.55 -6.56
C GLY A 215 -10.57 8.83 -5.73
N VAL A 216 -10.51 8.67 -4.40
CA VAL A 216 -11.57 9.21 -3.55
C VAL A 216 -11.53 10.72 -3.67
N ASP A 217 -12.62 11.35 -4.12
CA ASP A 217 -12.75 12.80 -4.08
C ASP A 217 -12.40 13.29 -2.67
N PRO A 218 -11.29 14.03 -2.49
CA PRO A 218 -10.90 14.54 -1.19
C PRO A 218 -11.95 15.47 -0.60
N MET A 219 -12.96 15.90 -1.35
CA MET A 219 -14.05 16.74 -0.86
C MET A 219 -15.38 16.00 -0.70
N ALA A 220 -15.43 14.68 -0.92
CA ALA A 220 -16.64 13.87 -0.79
C ALA A 220 -17.32 14.03 0.58
N ALA A 221 -18.65 13.98 0.56
CA ALA A 221 -19.46 13.76 1.76
C ALA A 221 -19.11 12.38 2.34
N ASN A 222 -19.13 12.23 3.67
CA ASN A 222 -18.85 10.96 4.37
C ASN A 222 -17.46 10.34 4.06
N PHE A 223 -16.44 11.14 3.82
CA PHE A 223 -15.07 10.65 3.55
C PHE A 223 -14.51 9.73 4.64
N GLU A 224 -14.89 9.94 5.90
CA GLU A 224 -14.57 9.05 7.02
C GLU A 224 -14.99 7.61 6.67
N ALA A 225 -16.23 7.49 6.18
CA ALA A 225 -16.86 6.25 5.79
C ALA A 225 -16.22 5.66 4.53
N ILE A 226 -15.99 6.49 3.50
CA ILE A 226 -15.33 6.06 2.25
C ILE A 226 -13.90 5.56 2.53
N SER A 227 -13.15 6.26 3.38
CA SER A 227 -11.80 5.89 3.79
C SER A 227 -11.76 4.58 4.57
N TYR A 228 -12.76 4.35 5.42
CA TYR A 228 -12.92 3.07 6.11
C TYR A 228 -13.30 1.96 5.13
N GLN A 229 -14.29 2.18 4.28
CA GLN A 229 -14.84 1.18 3.37
C GLN A 229 -13.82 0.75 2.31
N SER A 230 -12.99 1.67 1.81
CA SER A 230 -11.87 1.35 0.92
C SER A 230 -10.82 0.44 1.56
N GLN A 231 -10.70 0.43 2.88
CA GLN A 231 -9.73 -0.42 3.58
C GLN A 231 -10.33 -1.69 4.17
N ALA A 232 -11.56 -1.62 4.70
CA ALA A 232 -12.21 -2.73 5.41
C ALA A 232 -13.22 -3.50 4.53
N GLY A 233 -13.82 -2.84 3.54
CA GLY A 233 -14.84 -3.40 2.65
C GLY A 233 -14.26 -4.10 1.43
N LEU A 234 -13.12 -3.64 0.93
CA LEU A 234 -12.47 -4.17 -0.28
C LEU A 234 -11.83 -5.55 -0.12
N TYR A 235 -11.69 -6.04 1.11
CA TYR A 235 -11.00 -7.29 1.40
C TYR A 235 -11.96 -8.34 1.99
N TYR A 236 -11.66 -9.60 1.69
CA TYR A 236 -12.22 -10.74 2.42
C TYR A 236 -11.20 -11.29 3.41
N VAL A 237 -11.71 -11.88 4.48
CA VAL A 237 -10.90 -12.38 5.59
C VAL A 237 -10.45 -13.80 5.30
N GLY A 238 -9.15 -14.02 5.18
CA GLY A 238 -8.52 -15.34 5.23
C GLY A 238 -7.85 -15.57 6.59
N ILE A 239 -7.93 -16.80 7.09
CA ILE A 239 -7.28 -17.20 8.35
C ILE A 239 -6.24 -18.27 8.01
N VAL A 240 -4.99 -18.04 8.39
CA VAL A 240 -3.90 -18.96 8.10
C VAL A 240 -3.24 -19.44 9.38
N GLN A 241 -2.88 -20.71 9.40
CA GLN A 241 -2.12 -21.36 10.47
C GLN A 241 -0.68 -21.56 10.03
N ALA A 242 0.29 -21.22 10.87
CA ALA A 242 1.70 -21.50 10.62
C ALA A 242 1.94 -23.00 10.35
N ALA A 243 2.95 -23.30 9.53
CA ALA A 243 3.37 -24.67 9.26
C ALA A 243 3.76 -25.43 10.54
N ARG A 244 3.66 -26.76 10.50
CA ARG A 244 4.09 -27.60 11.64
C ARG A 244 5.57 -27.35 11.95
N GLY A 245 5.85 -27.04 13.21
CA GLY A 245 7.21 -26.76 13.69
C GLY A 245 7.71 -25.34 13.41
N GLU A 246 6.94 -24.51 12.70
CA GLU A 246 7.25 -23.10 12.44
C GLU A 246 6.39 -22.18 13.32
N GLU A 247 6.67 -20.89 13.30
CA GLU A 247 5.84 -19.87 13.93
C GLU A 247 5.84 -18.56 13.13
N PHE A 248 4.79 -17.77 13.33
CA PHE A 248 4.77 -16.38 12.92
C PHE A 248 5.48 -15.50 13.94
N ILE A 249 6.13 -14.45 13.44
CA ILE A 249 6.80 -13.43 14.28
C ILE A 249 5.97 -12.16 14.30
N LEU A 250 6.02 -11.46 15.43
CA LEU A 250 5.34 -10.19 15.65
C LEU A 250 6.35 -9.05 15.58
N GLY A 251 6.03 -7.95 14.91
CA GLY A 251 6.83 -6.74 14.89
C GLY A 251 6.04 -5.57 15.45
N HIS A 252 6.72 -4.50 15.83
CA HIS A 252 6.05 -3.32 16.42
C HIS A 252 4.97 -2.69 15.53
N ASN A 253 5.01 -2.92 14.21
CA ASN A 253 4.08 -2.37 13.22
C ASN A 253 3.36 -3.46 12.38
N THR A 254 3.22 -4.69 12.87
CA THR A 254 2.69 -5.81 12.05
C THR A 254 1.20 -5.82 11.79
N PHE A 255 0.43 -4.85 12.27
CA PHE A 255 -1.01 -4.81 12.05
C PHE A 255 -1.35 -3.99 10.81
N GLY A 256 -1.88 -4.68 9.80
CA GLY A 256 -2.25 -4.08 8.52
C GLY A 256 -1.05 -3.79 7.63
N LEU A 257 -0.01 -4.63 7.69
CA LEU A 257 1.10 -4.55 6.74
C LEU A 257 0.58 -4.84 5.34
N TRP A 258 0.99 -4.01 4.40
CA TRP A 258 0.69 -4.17 2.99
C TRP A 258 1.62 -5.21 2.37
N GLU A 259 1.05 -6.06 1.52
CA GLU A 259 1.79 -6.96 0.65
C GLU A 259 1.10 -7.05 -0.70
N GLY A 260 1.90 -7.17 -1.75
CA GLY A 260 1.42 -7.38 -3.09
C GLY A 260 1.05 -6.09 -3.85
N LEU A 261 1.51 -6.03 -5.10
CA LEU A 261 1.18 -4.98 -6.05
C LEU A 261 0.27 -5.53 -7.13
N VAL A 262 -0.84 -4.85 -7.42
CA VAL A 262 -1.68 -5.11 -8.61
C VAL A 262 -1.61 -3.90 -9.52
N ALA A 263 -1.15 -4.08 -10.78
CA ALA A 263 -0.83 -2.95 -11.66
C ALA A 263 0.11 -1.89 -10.99
N GLY A 264 1.04 -2.38 -10.15
CA GLY A 264 1.96 -1.56 -9.37
C GLY A 264 1.33 -0.83 -8.17
N ILE A 265 0.05 -1.04 -7.86
CA ILE A 265 -0.66 -0.40 -6.75
C ILE A 265 -0.61 -1.36 -5.55
N PRO A 266 -0.13 -0.92 -4.37
CA PRO A 266 -0.09 -1.76 -3.17
C PRO A 266 -1.51 -1.97 -2.63
N ALA A 267 -2.12 -3.11 -2.96
CA ALA A 267 -3.54 -3.34 -2.67
C ALA A 267 -3.96 -4.82 -2.57
N ILE A 268 -3.05 -5.80 -2.72
CA ILE A 268 -3.51 -7.20 -2.80
C ILE A 268 -3.85 -7.75 -1.41
N HIS A 269 -2.92 -7.60 -0.45
CA HIS A 269 -3.09 -8.18 0.88
C HIS A 269 -2.85 -7.19 2.01
N ARG A 270 -3.55 -7.42 3.12
CA ARG A 270 -3.19 -6.88 4.43
C ARG A 270 -2.98 -7.98 5.45
N LEU A 271 -1.84 -7.93 6.11
CA LEU A 271 -1.38 -8.94 7.04
C LEU A 271 -1.56 -8.48 8.49
N PHE A 272 -2.04 -9.39 9.35
CA PHE A 272 -2.20 -9.19 10.79
C PHE A 272 -1.72 -10.44 11.54
N ILE A 273 -0.61 -10.33 12.26
CA ILE A 273 -0.10 -11.41 13.09
C ILE A 273 -0.77 -11.35 14.47
N VAL A 274 -1.55 -12.38 14.82
CA VAL A 274 -2.35 -12.39 16.06
C VAL A 274 -1.89 -13.44 17.07
N SER A 275 -1.07 -14.41 16.66
CA SER A 275 -0.35 -15.34 17.53
C SER A 275 0.81 -16.00 16.79
N PRO A 276 1.71 -16.75 17.48
CA PRO A 276 2.74 -17.54 16.80
C PRO A 276 2.17 -18.60 15.85
N ARG A 277 0.90 -18.99 16.02
CA ARG A 277 0.24 -20.03 15.22
C ARG A 277 -0.71 -19.48 14.17
N ILE A 278 -1.20 -18.26 14.32
CA ILE A 278 -2.31 -17.71 13.52
C ILE A 278 -1.95 -16.33 12.99
N ALA A 279 -2.19 -16.15 11.70
CA ALA A 279 -2.25 -14.84 11.07
C ALA A 279 -3.60 -14.67 10.37
N VAL A 280 -4.06 -13.43 10.29
CA VAL A 280 -5.20 -13.03 9.47
C VAL A 280 -4.64 -12.35 8.22
N LEU A 281 -5.05 -12.85 7.06
CA LEU A 281 -4.65 -12.35 5.76
C LEU A 281 -5.89 -11.82 5.05
N LEU A 282 -6.05 -10.51 5.02
CA LEU A 282 -7.09 -9.87 4.24
C LEU A 282 -6.64 -9.85 2.79
N ARG A 283 -7.44 -10.40 1.87
CA ARG A 283 -7.14 -10.40 0.43
C ARG A 283 -8.19 -9.60 -0.33
N LEU A 284 -7.77 -8.83 -1.32
CA LEU A 284 -8.66 -8.03 -2.14
C LEU A 284 -9.75 -8.91 -2.78
N ASN A 285 -11.01 -8.45 -2.75
CA ASN A 285 -12.17 -9.24 -3.19
C ASN A 285 -12.08 -9.69 -4.65
N SER A 286 -11.37 -8.95 -5.49
CA SER A 286 -11.16 -9.30 -6.90
C SER A 286 -10.23 -10.50 -7.12
N PHE A 287 -9.56 -10.99 -6.07
CA PHE A 287 -8.79 -12.24 -6.07
C PHE A 287 -9.54 -13.40 -5.40
N ARG A 288 -10.85 -13.27 -5.16
CA ARG A 288 -11.66 -14.39 -4.69
C ARG A 288 -11.64 -15.52 -5.73
N PRO A 289 -11.45 -16.79 -5.30
CA PRO A 289 -11.55 -17.94 -6.19
C PRO A 289 -12.91 -17.97 -6.91
N GLY A 290 -12.91 -18.41 -8.17
CA GLY A 290 -14.14 -18.55 -8.97
C GLY A 290 -14.61 -17.27 -9.68
N THR A 291 -13.83 -16.19 -9.65
CA THR A 291 -14.11 -14.98 -10.44
C THR A 291 -13.18 -14.92 -11.66
N ASP A 292 -13.71 -14.59 -12.85
CA ASP A 292 -12.90 -14.45 -14.07
C ASP A 292 -11.83 -13.36 -13.93
N LEU A 293 -12.14 -12.31 -13.15
CA LEU A 293 -11.22 -11.21 -12.85
C LEU A 293 -9.97 -11.68 -12.09
N ALA A 294 -10.07 -12.72 -11.24
CA ALA A 294 -8.93 -13.18 -10.45
C ALA A 294 -7.78 -13.69 -11.32
N LEU A 295 -8.08 -14.43 -12.40
CA LEU A 295 -7.06 -14.96 -13.31
C LEU A 295 -6.29 -13.82 -14.01
N THR A 296 -7.01 -12.79 -14.42
CA THR A 296 -6.45 -11.58 -15.02
C THR A 296 -5.54 -10.85 -14.03
N LEU A 297 -6.08 -10.53 -12.85
CA LEU A 297 -5.34 -9.76 -11.87
C LEU A 297 -4.10 -10.51 -11.40
N HIS A 298 -4.15 -11.83 -11.28
CA HIS A 298 -3.01 -12.65 -10.90
C HIS A 298 -1.80 -12.47 -11.83
N ARG A 299 -2.00 -12.23 -13.14
CA ARG A 299 -0.90 -12.05 -14.11
C ARG A 299 -0.23 -10.70 -13.99
N ILE A 300 -0.99 -9.65 -13.70
CA ILE A 300 -0.48 -8.29 -13.50
C ILE A 300 -0.12 -7.98 -12.05
N SER A 301 -0.05 -9.02 -11.22
CA SER A 301 0.27 -8.94 -9.81
C SER A 301 1.71 -9.33 -9.51
N ALA A 302 2.27 -8.73 -8.46
CA ALA A 302 3.51 -9.16 -7.85
C ALA A 302 3.24 -9.32 -6.36
N SER A 303 3.16 -10.57 -5.88
CA SER A 303 2.92 -10.89 -4.47
C SER A 303 3.54 -12.25 -4.13
N ASP A 304 4.17 -12.32 -2.98
CA ASP A 304 4.73 -13.55 -2.40
C ASP A 304 3.70 -14.36 -1.61
N LEU A 305 2.51 -13.81 -1.41
CA LEU A 305 1.42 -14.43 -0.63
C LEU A 305 0.21 -14.82 -1.49
N LEU A 306 0.30 -14.65 -2.81
CA LEU A 306 -0.80 -14.91 -3.73
C LEU A 306 -1.06 -16.41 -3.91
N ASP A 307 -0.03 -17.23 -3.80
CA ASP A 307 -0.08 -18.70 -3.88
C ASP A 307 -0.73 -19.36 -2.65
N ILE A 308 -0.93 -18.61 -1.56
CA ILE A 308 -1.63 -19.12 -0.37
C ILE A 308 -3.09 -19.37 -0.74
N PRO A 309 -3.60 -20.61 -0.62
CA PRO A 309 -4.98 -20.91 -0.94
C PRO A 309 -5.89 -20.32 0.14
N LEU A 310 -6.58 -19.23 -0.20
CA LEU A 310 -7.61 -18.62 0.64
C LEU A 310 -8.97 -18.81 -0.01
N GLU A 311 -9.74 -19.73 0.53
CA GLU A 311 -11.14 -19.91 0.18
C GLU A 311 -11.94 -18.67 0.62
N ALA A 312 -12.90 -18.26 -0.20
CA ALA A 312 -13.84 -17.23 0.23
C ALA A 312 -14.79 -17.82 1.30
N PRO A 313 -15.14 -17.06 2.35
CA PRO A 313 -16.11 -17.53 3.34
C PRO A 313 -17.44 -17.92 2.67
N ILE A 314 -17.95 -19.11 2.99
CA ILE A 314 -19.26 -19.56 2.52
C ILE A 314 -20.33 -18.88 3.36
N THR A 315 -21.29 -18.22 2.70
CA THR A 315 -22.41 -17.49 3.33
C THR A 315 -23.73 -18.17 3.04
N LYS A 316 -24.36 -18.76 4.06
CA LYS A 316 -25.77 -19.18 3.99
C LYS A 316 -26.60 -18.05 4.62
N PRO A 317 -27.55 -17.37 3.93
CA PRO A 317 -28.34 -17.75 2.75
C PRO A 317 -28.16 -16.80 1.54
N LEU A 318 -26.96 -16.25 1.28
CA LEU A 318 -26.81 -15.14 0.32
C LEU A 318 -26.85 -15.55 -1.17
N ASP A 319 -26.91 -16.85 -1.46
CA ASP A 319 -26.83 -17.39 -2.83
C ASP A 319 -27.92 -16.80 -3.75
N TRP A 320 -29.12 -16.52 -3.22
CA TRP A 320 -30.23 -15.94 -4.02
C TRP A 320 -30.02 -14.47 -4.43
N LEU A 321 -29.23 -13.69 -3.68
CA LEU A 321 -29.00 -12.27 -3.98
C LEU A 321 -27.86 -12.08 -4.98
N ILE A 322 -26.88 -12.98 -5.00
CA ILE A 322 -25.74 -12.93 -5.92
C ILE A 322 -26.11 -13.50 -7.30
N GLU A 323 -26.95 -14.53 -7.37
CA GLU A 323 -27.36 -15.14 -8.64
C GLU A 323 -28.33 -14.27 -9.48
N GLY A 324 -28.93 -13.24 -8.89
CA GLY A 324 -29.91 -12.37 -9.58
C GLY A 324 -29.64 -10.86 -9.54
N ALA A 325 -28.69 -10.38 -8.74
CA ALA A 325 -28.33 -8.97 -8.75
C ALA A 325 -27.35 -8.69 -9.90
N GLU A 326 -27.87 -8.22 -11.02
CA GLU A 326 -27.06 -7.45 -11.95
C GLU A 326 -26.30 -6.36 -11.16
N LEU A 327 -25.05 -6.07 -11.53
CA LEU A 327 -24.21 -4.99 -10.98
C LEU A 327 -24.78 -3.60 -11.33
N THR A 328 -26.05 -3.38 -11.05
CA THR A 328 -26.78 -2.13 -11.19
C THR A 328 -26.68 -1.36 -9.88
N ALA A 329 -26.82 -0.03 -9.95
CA ALA A 329 -26.89 0.81 -8.76
C ALA A 329 -28.00 0.36 -7.79
N ALA A 330 -29.13 -0.12 -8.33
CA ALA A 330 -30.24 -0.66 -7.53
C ALA A 330 -29.86 -1.96 -6.81
N GLY A 331 -29.17 -2.89 -7.48
CA GLY A 331 -28.67 -4.13 -6.87
C GLY A 331 -27.65 -3.87 -5.76
N VAL A 332 -26.73 -2.94 -5.97
CA VAL A 332 -25.76 -2.52 -4.95
C VAL A 332 -26.46 -1.90 -3.74
N LYS A 333 -27.42 -1.00 -3.96
CA LYS A 333 -28.20 -0.39 -2.89
C LYS A 333 -29.00 -1.44 -2.10
N ALA A 334 -29.69 -2.35 -2.78
CA ALA A 334 -30.46 -3.42 -2.13
C ALA A 334 -29.57 -4.33 -1.27
N LEU A 335 -28.35 -4.64 -1.74
CA LEU A 335 -27.37 -5.40 -0.96
C LEU A 335 -26.92 -4.64 0.30
N ASP A 336 -26.71 -3.33 0.23
CA ASP A 336 -26.33 -2.54 1.40
C ASP A 336 -27.49 -2.36 2.39
N ASP A 337 -28.72 -2.15 1.90
CA ASP A 337 -29.94 -2.14 2.72
C ASP A 337 -30.10 -3.49 3.43
N TYR A 338 -29.84 -4.61 2.74
CA TYR A 338 -29.83 -5.93 3.33
C TYR A 338 -28.78 -6.05 4.44
N LYS A 339 -27.52 -5.66 4.19
CA LYS A 339 -26.44 -5.72 5.21
C LYS A 339 -26.76 -4.91 6.46
N ALA A 340 -27.53 -3.83 6.33
CA ALA A 340 -27.97 -3.01 7.46
C ALA A 340 -29.14 -3.63 8.25
N SER A 341 -29.85 -4.61 7.68
CA SER A 341 -31.02 -5.25 8.31
C SER A 341 -30.66 -6.13 9.50
N ASP A 342 -31.62 -6.33 10.42
CA ASP A 342 -31.49 -7.27 11.53
C ASP A 342 -31.38 -8.74 11.08
N GLN A 343 -31.90 -9.06 9.89
CA GLN A 343 -31.77 -10.39 9.31
C GLN A 343 -30.31 -10.71 8.99
N ALA A 344 -29.61 -9.79 8.33
CA ALA A 344 -28.23 -9.98 7.91
C ALA A 344 -27.28 -10.18 9.09
N LYS A 345 -27.57 -9.59 10.27
CA LYS A 345 -26.76 -9.78 11.50
C LYS A 345 -26.60 -11.25 11.88
N ARG A 346 -27.57 -12.09 11.53
CA ARG A 346 -27.58 -13.53 11.80
C ARG A 346 -26.95 -14.38 10.70
N ASP A 347 -26.51 -13.79 9.59
CA ASP A 347 -25.84 -14.53 8.51
C ASP A 347 -24.61 -15.25 9.06
N GLN A 348 -24.47 -16.51 8.69
CA GLN A 348 -23.37 -17.35 9.15
C GLN A 348 -22.32 -17.47 8.05
N TYR A 349 -21.09 -17.14 8.43
CA TYR A 349 -19.90 -17.24 7.61
C TYR A 349 -19.08 -18.43 8.07
N THR A 350 -18.79 -19.35 7.16
CA THR A 350 -17.87 -20.46 7.45
C THR A 350 -16.61 -20.28 6.63
N SER A 351 -15.47 -20.21 7.31
CA SER A 351 -14.15 -20.04 6.70
C SER A 351 -13.24 -21.20 7.09
N ARG A 352 -12.52 -21.75 6.11
CA ARG A 352 -11.44 -22.69 6.35
C ARG A 352 -10.23 -21.98 6.95
N ILE A 353 -9.56 -22.63 7.90
CA ILE A 353 -8.27 -22.18 8.43
C ILE A 353 -7.17 -22.91 7.65
N THR A 354 -6.50 -22.18 6.75
CA THR A 354 -5.48 -22.76 5.86
C THR A 354 -4.18 -22.97 6.61
N ARG A 355 -3.75 -24.23 6.78
CA ARG A 355 -2.40 -24.53 7.27
C ARG A 355 -1.39 -24.31 6.16
N LEU A 356 -0.40 -23.46 6.43
CA LEU A 356 0.62 -23.08 5.46
C LEU A 356 1.71 -24.14 5.31
N SER A 357 2.40 -24.09 4.17
CA SER A 357 3.71 -24.71 4.01
C SER A 357 4.78 -23.93 4.78
N LYS A 358 5.95 -24.54 5.00
CA LYS A 358 7.10 -23.84 5.61
C LYS A 358 7.54 -22.63 4.79
N GLN A 359 7.46 -22.73 3.47
CA GLN A 359 7.80 -21.64 2.56
C GLN A 359 6.82 -20.47 2.69
N GLN A 360 5.51 -20.75 2.72
CA GLN A 360 4.48 -19.74 2.90
C GLN A 360 4.53 -19.08 4.29
N THR A 361 4.82 -19.88 5.34
CA THR A 361 5.02 -19.32 6.69
C THR A 361 6.22 -18.37 6.71
N TYR A 362 7.31 -18.74 6.04
CA TYR A 362 8.46 -17.86 5.87
C TYR A 362 8.14 -16.61 5.04
N ALA A 363 7.36 -16.72 3.96
CA ALA A 363 6.97 -15.56 3.14
C ALA A 363 6.24 -14.52 3.99
N ILE A 364 5.28 -14.96 4.83
CA ILE A 364 4.62 -14.08 5.80
C ILE A 364 5.62 -13.44 6.78
N ASN A 365 6.54 -14.22 7.34
CA ASN A 365 7.57 -13.67 8.24
C ASN A 365 8.51 -12.69 7.51
N SER A 366 8.81 -12.92 6.24
CA SER A 366 9.63 -12.02 5.41
C SER A 366 8.97 -10.65 5.27
N VAL A 367 7.66 -10.59 5.04
CA VAL A 367 6.89 -9.34 5.01
C VAL A 367 7.05 -8.57 6.33
N VAL A 368 7.00 -9.26 7.47
CA VAL A 368 7.23 -8.63 8.78
C VAL A 368 8.65 -8.06 8.89
N LEU A 369 9.67 -8.83 8.50
CA LEU A 369 11.07 -8.41 8.56
C LEU A 369 11.38 -7.23 7.63
N LEU A 370 10.84 -7.24 6.41
CA LEU A 370 10.98 -6.13 5.47
C LEU A 370 10.38 -4.84 6.04
N ASN A 371 9.20 -4.92 6.65
CA ASN A 371 8.47 -3.76 7.15
C ASN A 371 8.91 -3.26 8.54
N THR A 372 9.71 -4.03 9.29
CA THR A 372 10.14 -3.58 10.62
C THR A 372 11.25 -2.55 10.49
N LYS A 373 10.97 -1.32 10.94
CA LYS A 373 11.91 -0.18 10.95
C LYS A 373 13.17 -0.46 11.80
N ARG A 374 14.26 0.27 11.51
CA ARG A 374 15.51 0.20 12.29
C ARG A 374 15.35 0.59 13.77
N THR A 375 14.42 1.49 14.06
CA THR A 375 14.02 1.88 15.43
C THR A 375 12.92 0.99 16.03
N GLY A 376 12.60 -0.11 15.34
CA GLY A 376 11.52 -1.00 15.69
C GLY A 376 11.95 -2.16 16.57
N SER A 377 11.01 -3.07 16.81
CA SER A 377 11.27 -4.30 17.56
C SER A 377 10.54 -5.51 16.98
N LEU A 378 11.01 -6.69 17.38
CA LEU A 378 10.38 -7.99 17.10
C LEU A 378 10.06 -8.73 18.41
N THR A 379 9.01 -9.53 18.36
CA THR A 379 8.59 -10.48 19.40
C THR A 379 8.26 -11.82 18.76
N PHE A 380 8.71 -12.89 19.40
CA PHE A 380 8.55 -14.26 18.94
C PHE A 380 8.48 -15.21 20.14
N LEU A 381 8.05 -16.45 19.92
CA LEU A 381 7.87 -17.41 21.01
C LEU A 381 9.10 -18.29 21.19
N SER A 382 9.66 -18.79 20.09
CA SER A 382 10.77 -19.75 20.10
C SER A 382 12.06 -19.13 19.54
N PRO A 383 13.13 -19.02 20.35
CA PRO A 383 14.46 -18.61 19.87
C PRO A 383 14.97 -19.47 18.71
N ASP A 384 14.71 -20.77 18.72
CA ASP A 384 15.14 -21.68 17.65
C ASP A 384 14.43 -21.42 16.33
N ARG A 385 13.10 -21.23 16.37
CA ARG A 385 12.33 -20.91 15.16
C ARG A 385 12.67 -19.52 14.63
N MET A 386 12.82 -18.54 15.52
CA MET A 386 13.29 -17.21 15.13
C MET A 386 14.68 -17.26 14.48
N ARG A 387 15.60 -18.08 15.02
CA ARG A 387 16.94 -18.25 14.45
C ARG A 387 16.89 -18.82 13.05
N SER A 388 16.04 -19.83 12.83
CA SER A 388 15.81 -20.42 11.51
C SER A 388 15.28 -19.37 10.52
N THR A 389 14.22 -18.64 10.90
CA THR A 389 13.61 -17.58 10.10
C THR A 389 14.61 -16.46 9.77
N ALA A 390 15.34 -15.94 10.76
CA ALA A 390 16.31 -14.86 10.57
C ALA A 390 17.49 -15.30 9.67
N ARG A 391 18.00 -16.52 9.82
CA ARG A 391 19.07 -17.05 8.95
C ARG A 391 18.58 -17.25 7.52
N LYS A 392 17.34 -17.70 7.34
CA LYS A 392 16.74 -17.83 6.02
C LYS A 392 16.60 -16.48 5.34
N PHE A 393 16.09 -15.46 6.06
CA PHE A 393 16.01 -14.08 5.59
C PHE A 393 17.37 -13.48 5.22
N TRP A 394 18.39 -13.74 6.05
CA TRP A 394 19.76 -13.27 5.77
C TRP A 394 20.36 -13.83 4.47
N ARG A 395 20.01 -15.08 4.14
CA ARG A 395 20.47 -15.81 2.95
C ARG A 395 19.57 -15.60 1.74
N ASP A 396 18.46 -14.89 1.90
CA ASP A 396 17.56 -14.60 0.81
C ASP A 396 18.25 -13.69 -0.20
N ASN A 397 18.10 -14.03 -1.48
CA ASN A 397 18.72 -13.30 -2.58
C ASN A 397 17.78 -12.23 -3.16
N ASP A 398 16.54 -12.17 -2.68
CA ASP A 398 15.61 -11.09 -2.99
C ASP A 398 16.26 -9.71 -2.69
N PRO A 399 16.22 -8.74 -3.63
CA PRO A 399 16.85 -7.44 -3.45
C PRO A 399 16.40 -6.69 -2.20
N ALA A 400 15.11 -6.70 -1.87
CA ALA A 400 14.58 -6.00 -0.69
C ALA A 400 15.10 -6.66 0.59
N SER A 401 15.14 -7.99 0.62
CA SER A 401 15.69 -8.75 1.75
C SER A 401 17.19 -8.48 1.94
N ARG A 402 17.96 -8.36 0.85
CA ARG A 402 19.40 -8.04 0.90
C ARG A 402 19.70 -6.67 1.47
N GLU A 403 18.85 -5.67 1.19
CA GLU A 403 18.98 -4.32 1.74
C GLU A 403 18.71 -4.31 3.25
N GLU A 404 17.71 -5.07 3.68
CA GLU A 404 17.20 -5.03 5.06
C GLU A 404 17.85 -6.03 6.01
N ARG A 405 18.57 -7.05 5.51
CA ARG A 405 19.10 -8.16 6.33
C ARG A 405 19.99 -7.70 7.49
N PHE A 406 20.78 -6.63 7.32
CA PHE A 406 21.73 -6.15 8.32
C PHE A 406 21.07 -5.78 9.66
N LYS A 407 19.77 -5.41 9.65
CA LYS A 407 18.96 -5.19 10.86
C LYS A 407 18.97 -6.39 11.83
N TYR A 408 19.22 -7.59 11.31
CA TYR A 408 19.06 -8.84 12.04
C TYR A 408 20.38 -9.57 12.32
N GLU A 409 21.52 -8.98 11.99
CA GLU A 409 22.84 -9.59 12.25
C GLU A 409 23.05 -9.85 13.75
N ALA A 410 22.79 -8.83 14.58
CA ALA A 410 22.92 -8.93 16.03
C ALA A 410 21.96 -9.98 16.61
N LEU A 411 20.74 -10.08 16.09
CA LEU A 411 19.78 -11.11 16.47
C LEU A 411 20.32 -12.52 16.17
N ILE A 412 20.80 -12.76 14.96
CA ILE A 412 21.34 -14.06 14.54
C ILE A 412 22.52 -14.46 15.43
N ARG A 413 23.43 -13.52 15.72
CA ARG A 413 24.57 -13.74 16.62
C ARG A 413 24.10 -14.14 18.01
N ARG A 414 23.18 -13.38 18.62
CA ARG A 414 22.65 -13.65 19.96
C ARG A 414 21.94 -15.00 20.03
N LEU A 415 21.06 -15.30 19.08
CA LEU A 415 20.36 -16.59 19.00
C LEU A 415 21.31 -17.78 18.74
N SER A 416 22.49 -17.53 18.17
CA SER A 416 23.52 -18.55 17.98
C SER A 416 24.35 -18.79 19.24
N SER A 417 24.53 -17.77 20.09
CA SER A 417 25.24 -17.87 21.37
C SER A 417 24.37 -18.40 22.52
N THR A 418 23.05 -18.27 22.44
CA THR A 418 22.14 -18.82 23.46
C THR A 418 22.15 -20.34 23.36
N SER A 419 22.90 -20.99 24.24
CA SER A 419 22.92 -22.46 24.34
C SER A 419 21.51 -22.97 24.70
N PRO A 420 21.03 -24.07 24.10
CA PRO A 420 19.71 -24.66 24.40
C PRO A 420 19.53 -25.08 25.88
N ALA A 421 20.60 -25.08 26.69
CA ALA A 421 20.53 -25.35 28.12
C ALA A 421 19.75 -24.30 28.93
N ILE A 422 19.65 -23.04 28.46
CA ILE A 422 19.03 -21.94 29.24
C ILE A 422 17.50 -21.91 29.07
N THR A 423 16.95 -22.57 28.06
CA THR A 423 15.49 -22.57 27.81
C THR A 423 14.68 -23.53 28.69
N GLY A 424 15.34 -24.31 29.56
CA GLY A 424 14.70 -25.31 30.42
C GLY A 424 14.67 -25.01 31.93
N GLU A 425 15.47 -24.06 32.42
CA GLU A 425 15.49 -23.73 33.85
C GLU A 425 14.77 -22.43 34.16
N ALA A 426 13.83 -22.52 35.11
CA ALA A 426 13.16 -21.37 35.69
C ALA A 426 14.19 -20.36 36.20
N PRO A 427 13.95 -19.05 36.02
CA PRO A 427 14.88 -18.04 36.52
C PRO A 427 15.06 -18.18 38.03
N PRO A 428 16.28 -17.94 38.57
CA PRO A 428 16.49 -17.90 40.01
C PRO A 428 15.52 -16.89 40.63
N SER A 429 14.85 -17.31 41.70
CA SER A 429 13.90 -16.51 42.47
C SER A 429 14.44 -15.09 42.72
N PRO A 430 13.61 -14.04 42.55
CA PRO A 430 14.08 -12.67 42.64
C PRO A 430 14.57 -12.37 44.05
N GLN A 431 15.87 -12.11 44.17
CA GLN A 431 16.43 -11.46 45.35
C GLN A 431 16.03 -9.97 45.33
N GLY A 432 15.08 -9.62 46.21
CA GLY A 432 14.81 -8.25 46.63
C GLY A 432 14.07 -7.34 45.64
N PRO A 433 13.44 -6.25 46.14
CA PRO A 433 12.71 -5.30 45.29
C PRO A 433 13.71 -4.47 44.47
N VAL A 434 13.87 -4.83 43.21
CA VAL A 434 14.51 -3.94 42.23
C VAL A 434 13.61 -2.72 42.03
N ARG A 435 14.10 -1.54 42.42
CA ARG A 435 13.46 -0.26 42.10
C ARG A 435 13.37 -0.14 40.58
N LEU A 436 12.15 -0.14 40.05
CA LEU A 436 11.85 0.22 38.67
C LEU A 436 12.36 1.64 38.41
N HIS A 437 13.39 1.77 37.57
CA HIS A 437 13.79 3.06 37.03
C HIS A 437 12.66 3.62 36.17
N SER A 438 12.27 4.86 36.45
CA SER A 438 11.36 5.65 35.62
C SER A 438 11.94 5.81 34.20
N PRO A 439 11.10 5.89 33.15
CA PRO A 439 11.57 6.15 31.80
C PRO A 439 12.27 7.53 31.72
N PRO A 440 13.27 7.69 30.84
CA PRO A 440 14.07 8.92 30.78
C PRO A 440 13.20 10.09 30.33
N THR A 441 13.18 11.14 31.14
CA THR A 441 12.58 12.42 30.83
C THR A 441 13.41 13.09 29.72
N LYS A 442 12.77 13.45 28.60
CA LYS A 442 13.39 14.16 27.47
C LYS A 442 14.05 15.46 27.96
N ARG A 443 15.37 15.60 27.78
CA ARG A 443 16.07 16.89 27.85
C ARG A 443 15.74 17.70 26.59
N SER A 444 15.30 18.94 26.79
CA SER A 444 15.24 19.99 25.76
C SER A 444 16.66 20.27 25.25
N ILE A 445 16.85 20.17 23.94
CA ILE A 445 18.04 20.68 23.26
C ILE A 445 17.65 22.03 22.69
N ASP A 446 18.16 23.10 23.30
CA ASP A 446 18.19 24.43 22.72
C ASP A 446 19.19 24.42 21.55
N VAL A 447 18.71 24.83 20.36
CA VAL A 447 19.54 25.00 19.17
C VAL A 447 19.67 26.51 18.93
N ASP A 448 20.88 27.02 19.15
CA ASP A 448 21.29 28.37 18.77
C ASP A 448 21.87 28.32 17.34
N PRO A 449 21.48 29.21 16.41
CA PRO A 449 21.93 29.15 15.02
C PRO A 449 23.19 30.00 14.83
N SER A 450 24.16 29.48 14.09
CA SER A 450 25.23 30.29 13.53
C SER A 450 25.58 29.87 12.10
N PRO A 451 26.07 30.81 11.27
CA PRO A 451 25.74 30.87 9.85
C PRO A 451 26.84 30.29 8.95
N LEU A 452 26.40 29.80 7.79
CA LEU A 452 27.25 29.37 6.67
C LEU A 452 27.98 30.56 6.03
N PRO A 453 29.26 30.42 5.63
CA PRO A 453 29.93 31.42 4.82
C PRO A 453 29.67 31.20 3.32
N ALA A 454 29.48 32.32 2.64
CA ALA A 454 29.42 32.42 1.18
C ALA A 454 30.82 32.19 0.57
N ALA A 455 30.86 31.43 -0.53
CA ALA A 455 32.05 31.32 -1.37
C ALA A 455 31.70 31.73 -2.82
N SER A 456 32.20 32.92 -3.16
CA SER A 456 32.41 33.43 -4.52
C SER A 456 33.59 32.70 -5.16
N SER A 457 33.48 32.32 -6.44
CA SER A 457 34.61 32.48 -7.37
C SER A 457 34.13 32.50 -8.81
N LYS A 458 34.28 33.67 -9.43
CA LYS A 458 34.39 33.86 -10.88
C LYS A 458 35.86 33.66 -11.26
N ALA A 459 36.13 32.99 -12.36
CA ALA A 459 37.38 33.12 -13.11
C ALA A 459 37.13 32.89 -14.62
N PRO A 460 37.97 33.47 -15.50
CA PRO A 460 37.57 33.92 -16.82
C PRO A 460 38.05 33.00 -17.95
N LEU A 461 37.30 32.93 -19.06
CA LEU A 461 37.81 32.32 -20.30
C LEU A 461 38.44 33.38 -21.22
N THR A 462 39.71 33.13 -21.50
CA THR A 462 40.61 33.78 -22.44
C THR A 462 40.17 33.68 -23.90
N LYS A 463 40.27 34.80 -24.62
CA LYS A 463 40.20 34.91 -26.08
C LYS A 463 41.55 34.51 -26.71
N ALA A 464 41.51 33.75 -27.79
CA ALA A 464 42.62 33.52 -28.74
C ALA A 464 42.02 33.15 -30.13
N PRO A 465 42.77 33.25 -31.25
CA PRO A 465 42.34 34.05 -32.40
C PRO A 465 41.87 33.25 -33.62
N LEU A 466 41.16 33.99 -34.48
CA LEU A 466 40.79 33.64 -35.86
C LEU A 466 41.95 33.08 -36.70
N PRO A 467 41.70 32.08 -37.56
CA PRO A 467 42.38 31.95 -38.83
C PRO A 467 41.45 32.26 -40.01
N LYS A 468 42.13 32.74 -41.05
CA LYS A 468 41.64 33.36 -42.27
C LYS A 468 40.82 32.42 -43.16
N GLU A 469 39.89 33.06 -43.86
CA GLU A 469 39.16 32.54 -45.01
C GLU A 469 40.11 32.03 -46.10
N SER A 470 39.82 30.84 -46.62
CA SER A 470 40.21 30.44 -47.97
C SER A 470 38.97 29.92 -48.69
N SER A 471 38.64 30.63 -49.76
CA SER A 471 37.59 30.39 -50.72
C SER A 471 37.67 29.00 -51.38
N SER A 472 36.58 28.23 -51.33
CA SER A 472 36.22 27.31 -52.41
C SER A 472 34.71 27.08 -52.40
N ASN A 473 34.00 27.91 -53.17
CA ASN A 473 32.61 27.69 -53.58
C ASN A 473 32.59 26.66 -54.71
N SER A 474 31.60 25.77 -54.67
CA SER A 474 30.90 25.15 -55.82
C SER A 474 30.56 23.68 -55.55
N SER A 475 29.52 23.42 -54.75
CA SER A 475 28.69 22.19 -54.79
C SER A 475 27.56 22.11 -53.73
N ARG A 476 27.25 23.19 -52.98
CA ARG A 476 26.27 23.14 -51.88
C ARG A 476 24.83 23.54 -52.18
N SER A 477 24.50 24.06 -53.37
CA SER A 477 23.14 24.59 -53.62
C SER A 477 22.05 23.53 -53.74
N ALA A 478 22.36 22.30 -54.18
CA ALA A 478 21.35 21.25 -54.35
C ALA A 478 20.94 20.56 -53.03
N SER A 479 21.84 20.49 -52.05
CA SER A 479 21.62 19.79 -50.76
C SER A 479 20.86 20.63 -49.73
N SER A 480 21.05 21.95 -49.71
CA SER A 480 20.28 22.83 -48.80
C SER A 480 18.83 22.95 -49.26
N GLN A 481 18.61 23.01 -50.57
CA GLN A 481 17.29 23.16 -51.17
C GLN A 481 16.40 21.93 -50.90
N THR A 482 16.96 20.71 -51.04
CA THR A 482 16.27 19.46 -50.68
C THR A 482 16.00 19.33 -49.18
N THR A 483 16.90 19.83 -48.32
CA THR A 483 16.69 19.81 -46.86
C THR A 483 15.57 20.76 -46.43
N ASP A 484 15.50 21.95 -47.04
CA ASP A 484 14.44 22.92 -46.76
C ASP A 484 13.09 22.46 -47.34
N GLU A 485 13.07 21.84 -48.51
CA GLU A 485 11.87 21.19 -49.06
C GLU A 485 11.35 20.06 -48.17
N LEU A 486 12.25 19.21 -47.64
CA LEU A 486 11.89 18.15 -46.68
C LEU A 486 11.35 18.73 -45.37
N ARG A 487 11.92 19.84 -44.88
CA ARG A 487 11.42 20.54 -43.68
C ARG A 487 10.06 21.16 -43.93
N VAL A 488 9.83 21.77 -45.08
CA VAL A 488 8.54 22.33 -45.48
C VAL A 488 7.50 21.22 -45.62
N ALA A 489 7.86 20.08 -46.23
CA ALA A 489 7.00 18.92 -46.35
C ALA A 489 6.66 18.29 -44.99
N LEU A 490 7.62 18.16 -44.08
CA LEU A 490 7.39 17.68 -42.71
C LEU A 490 6.50 18.65 -41.94
N ASN A 491 6.78 19.96 -42.00
CA ASN A 491 5.95 20.99 -41.37
C ASN A 491 4.53 20.95 -41.91
N LYS A 492 4.35 20.78 -43.21
CA LYS A 492 3.02 20.63 -43.84
C LYS A 492 2.33 19.34 -43.38
N ALA A 493 3.02 18.21 -43.31
CA ALA A 493 2.46 16.94 -42.83
C ALA A 493 2.07 17.01 -41.35
N VAL A 494 2.94 17.56 -40.51
CA VAL A 494 2.70 17.79 -39.07
C VAL A 494 1.55 18.76 -38.87
N PHE A 495 1.53 19.88 -39.60
CA PHE A 495 0.46 20.88 -39.51
C PHE A 495 -0.89 20.31 -39.98
N MET A 496 -0.92 19.55 -41.07
CA MET A 496 -2.14 18.90 -41.57
C MET A 496 -2.66 17.83 -40.61
N GLN A 497 -1.79 17.08 -39.94
CA GLN A 497 -2.22 16.14 -38.90
C GLN A 497 -2.60 16.84 -37.60
N LEU A 498 -1.90 17.89 -37.19
CA LEU A 498 -2.31 18.74 -36.07
C LEU A 498 -3.69 19.35 -36.31
N LEU A 499 -3.97 19.84 -37.53
CA LEU A 499 -5.29 20.33 -37.93
C LEU A 499 -6.37 19.25 -37.81
N ARG A 500 -6.11 18.04 -38.33
CA ARG A 500 -7.02 16.89 -38.22
C ARG A 500 -7.23 16.41 -36.78
N LEU A 501 -6.21 16.53 -35.93
CA LEU A 501 -6.24 16.17 -34.50
C LEU A 501 -6.76 17.31 -33.59
N SER A 502 -6.89 18.53 -34.11
CA SER A 502 -7.33 19.72 -33.37
C SER A 502 -8.85 19.94 -33.39
N GLY A 503 -9.58 19.24 -34.26
CA GLY A 503 -11.02 19.08 -34.14
C GLY A 503 -11.37 17.93 -33.18
N PRO A 504 -12.58 17.89 -32.59
CA PRO A 504 -13.04 16.70 -31.87
C PRO A 504 -12.95 15.50 -32.82
N PRO A 505 -12.20 14.43 -32.47
CA PRO A 505 -12.08 13.28 -33.34
C PRO A 505 -13.48 12.71 -33.58
N SER A 506 -13.83 12.43 -34.84
CA SER A 506 -15.12 11.82 -35.17
C SER A 506 -15.28 10.43 -34.53
N THR A 507 -14.17 9.74 -34.28
CA THR A 507 -14.07 8.48 -33.51
C THR A 507 -12.66 8.27 -32.91
N PRO A 508 -12.51 7.54 -31.79
CA PRO A 508 -11.23 7.06 -31.25
C PRO A 508 -10.34 6.34 -32.27
N GLN A 509 -10.94 5.60 -33.20
CA GLN A 509 -10.23 4.92 -34.30
C GLN A 509 -9.50 5.92 -35.21
N ALA A 510 -10.18 6.98 -35.66
CA ALA A 510 -9.57 8.00 -36.51
C ALA A 510 -8.40 8.72 -35.80
N HIS A 511 -8.53 8.91 -34.48
CA HIS A 511 -7.47 9.45 -33.64
C HIS A 511 -6.24 8.53 -33.61
N TYR A 512 -6.44 7.22 -33.41
CA TYR A 512 -5.36 6.23 -33.45
C TYR A 512 -4.63 6.22 -34.80
N GLU A 513 -5.37 6.14 -35.90
CA GLU A 513 -4.81 6.11 -37.25
C GLU A 513 -3.98 7.38 -37.53
N GLY A 514 -4.48 8.55 -37.11
CA GLY A 514 -3.79 9.83 -37.23
C GLY A 514 -2.48 9.87 -36.43
N ILE A 515 -2.50 9.47 -35.16
CA ILE A 515 -1.31 9.44 -34.29
C ILE A 515 -0.29 8.40 -34.79
N ARG A 516 -0.73 7.21 -35.18
CA ARG A 516 0.14 6.14 -35.72
C ARG A 516 0.84 6.59 -36.99
N ALA A 517 0.12 7.19 -37.93
CA ALA A 517 0.70 7.70 -39.18
C ALA A 517 1.78 8.76 -38.89
N LEU A 518 1.48 9.68 -37.97
CA LEU A 518 2.44 10.72 -37.56
C LEU A 518 3.66 10.12 -36.85
N TRP A 519 3.45 9.14 -35.97
CA TRP A 519 4.51 8.38 -35.33
C TRP A 519 5.43 7.70 -36.35
N LYS A 520 4.87 7.05 -37.39
CA LYS A 520 5.65 6.40 -38.45
C LYS A 520 6.54 7.39 -39.18
N HIS A 521 6.01 8.57 -39.53
CA HIS A 521 6.81 9.64 -40.13
C HIS A 521 7.93 10.14 -39.22
N PHE A 522 7.74 10.15 -37.89
CA PHE A 522 8.78 10.59 -36.95
C PHE A 522 9.83 9.50 -36.71
N ALA A 523 9.42 8.24 -36.65
CA ALA A 523 10.31 7.10 -36.47
C ALA A 523 11.21 6.87 -37.70
N GLU A 524 10.64 7.05 -38.90
CA GLU A 524 11.30 6.86 -40.20
C GLU A 524 11.89 8.17 -40.76
N ALA A 525 11.86 9.26 -39.98
CA ALA A 525 12.37 10.55 -40.43
C ALA A 525 13.84 10.43 -40.88
N PRO A 526 14.18 10.93 -42.09
CA PRO A 526 15.55 11.08 -42.57
C PRO A 526 16.44 11.77 -41.53
N LYS A 527 17.74 11.47 -41.54
CA LYS A 527 18.70 12.01 -40.55
C LYS A 527 18.73 13.54 -40.55
N GLU A 528 18.48 14.13 -41.71
CA GLU A 528 18.42 15.56 -41.97
C GLU A 528 17.29 16.23 -41.17
N LEU A 529 16.21 15.50 -40.90
CA LEU A 529 15.05 15.94 -40.10
C LEU A 529 15.20 15.65 -38.60
N HIS A 530 16.28 14.99 -38.15
CA HIS A 530 16.51 14.77 -36.71
C HIS A 530 16.77 16.08 -35.97
N SER A 531 17.19 17.13 -36.68
CA SER A 531 17.33 18.49 -36.17
C SER A 531 15.99 19.22 -35.98
N HIS A 532 14.88 18.67 -36.49
CA HIS A 532 13.57 19.29 -36.35
C HIS A 532 13.10 19.22 -34.88
N PRO A 533 12.69 20.33 -34.24
CA PRO A 533 12.39 20.38 -32.81
C PRO A 533 11.41 19.30 -32.33
N LEU A 534 10.31 19.06 -33.07
CA LEU A 534 9.32 18.04 -32.71
C LEU A 534 9.83 16.60 -32.86
N VAL A 535 10.67 16.34 -33.87
CA VAL A 535 11.25 15.01 -34.09
C VAL A 535 12.31 14.72 -33.02
N SER A 536 13.11 15.73 -32.68
CA SER A 536 14.08 15.68 -31.59
C SER A 536 13.41 15.44 -30.23
N ASP A 537 12.35 16.19 -29.92
CA ASP A 537 11.58 15.99 -28.69
C ASP A 537 10.96 14.60 -28.62
N TYR A 538 10.32 14.15 -29.71
CA TYR A 538 9.71 12.82 -29.77
C TYR A 538 10.72 11.72 -29.47
N ARG A 539 11.90 11.79 -30.10
CA ARG A 539 12.98 10.82 -29.90
C ARG A 539 13.49 10.82 -28.47
N ARG A 540 13.70 12.00 -27.89
CA ARG A 540 14.12 12.14 -26.50
C ARG A 540 13.11 11.50 -25.54
N VAL A 541 11.84 11.88 -25.65
CA VAL A 541 10.76 11.35 -24.77
C VAL A 541 10.60 9.85 -24.96
N SER A 542 10.59 9.35 -26.20
CA SER A 542 10.44 7.92 -26.47
C SER A 542 11.61 7.09 -25.92
N GLN A 543 12.84 7.57 -26.08
CA GLN A 543 14.01 6.90 -25.51
C GLN A 543 13.96 6.86 -23.99
N GLU A 544 13.57 7.96 -23.35
CA GLU A 544 13.45 8.04 -21.90
C GLU A 544 12.35 7.11 -21.36
N VAL A 545 11.17 7.10 -22.01
CA VAL A 545 10.08 6.16 -21.71
C VAL A 545 10.55 4.72 -21.83
N ILE A 546 11.19 4.36 -22.94
CA ILE A 546 11.72 3.00 -23.18
C ILE A 546 12.78 2.64 -22.14
N GLN A 547 13.66 3.56 -21.76
CA GLN A 547 14.71 3.32 -20.77
C GLN A 547 14.13 3.11 -19.36
N ARG A 548 13.15 3.92 -18.95
CA ARG A 548 12.46 3.72 -17.67
C ARG A 548 11.72 2.39 -17.66
N PHE A 549 11.02 2.06 -18.75
CA PHE A 549 10.34 0.78 -18.88
C PHE A 549 11.30 -0.42 -18.84
N ARG A 550 12.45 -0.34 -19.53
CA ARG A 550 13.52 -1.35 -19.44
C ARG A 550 14.02 -1.54 -18.02
N SER A 551 14.19 -0.44 -17.27
CA SER A 551 14.63 -0.49 -15.87
C SER A 551 13.62 -1.22 -14.99
N LEU A 552 12.32 -1.06 -15.25
CA LEU A 552 11.27 -1.84 -14.58
C LEU A 552 11.31 -3.33 -14.96
N LEU A 553 11.58 -3.64 -16.23
CA LEU A 553 11.66 -5.03 -16.70
C LEU A 553 12.89 -5.77 -16.14
N LEU A 554 14.01 -5.09 -15.92
CA LEU A 554 15.24 -5.69 -15.38
C LEU A 554 15.12 -6.13 -13.91
N LEU A 555 14.06 -5.73 -13.20
CA LEU A 555 13.76 -6.18 -11.83
C LEU A 555 13.16 -7.60 -11.78
N LYS A 556 12.75 -8.18 -12.92
CA LYS A 556 12.27 -9.57 -13.00
C LYS A 556 13.13 -10.32 -14.02
N ASN A 557 13.67 -11.49 -13.65
CA ASN A 557 14.36 -12.39 -14.58
C ASN A 557 13.44 -12.68 -15.77
N PRO A 558 13.69 -12.12 -16.97
CA PRO A 558 12.81 -12.36 -18.10
C PRO A 558 13.07 -13.78 -18.62
N LEU A 559 11.99 -14.49 -18.96
CA LEU A 559 12.08 -15.73 -19.74
C LEU A 559 12.91 -15.48 -21.01
N PRO A 560 13.62 -16.48 -21.54
CA PRO A 560 14.36 -16.34 -22.79
C PRO A 560 13.41 -15.88 -23.91
N PHE A 561 13.69 -14.71 -24.48
CA PHE A 561 12.82 -14.03 -25.42
C PHE A 561 13.51 -13.81 -26.78
N ARG A 562 12.77 -13.98 -27.88
CA ARG A 562 13.24 -13.72 -29.24
C ARG A 562 12.58 -12.46 -29.83
N PRO A 563 13.36 -11.40 -30.13
CA PRO A 563 12.83 -10.22 -30.81
C PRO A 563 12.13 -10.53 -32.14
N ARG A 564 11.09 -9.78 -32.46
CA ARG A 564 10.38 -9.76 -33.74
C ARG A 564 10.68 -8.43 -34.46
N PRO A 565 11.87 -8.23 -35.04
CA PRO A 565 12.30 -6.92 -35.58
C PRO A 565 11.34 -6.38 -36.66
N ASN A 566 10.64 -7.27 -37.36
CA ASN A 566 9.70 -6.96 -38.43
C ASN A 566 8.25 -6.76 -37.94
N ALA A 567 8.00 -6.75 -36.62
CA ALA A 567 6.67 -6.50 -36.10
C ALA A 567 6.26 -5.04 -36.32
N GLU A 568 5.06 -4.83 -36.85
CA GLU A 568 4.46 -3.52 -37.06
C GLU A 568 3.15 -3.39 -36.28
N LEU A 569 2.75 -2.16 -35.96
CA LEU A 569 1.44 -1.89 -35.36
C LEU A 569 0.33 -2.19 -36.39
N ALA A 570 -0.90 -2.42 -35.94
CA ALA A 570 -2.06 -2.60 -36.83
C ALA A 570 -2.44 -1.27 -37.50
N GLU A 571 -2.71 -1.28 -38.80
CA GLU A 571 -3.05 -0.07 -39.59
C GLU A 571 -4.32 0.59 -39.10
N THR A 572 -5.31 -0.23 -38.81
CA THR A 572 -6.60 0.16 -38.26
C THR A 572 -6.84 -0.63 -36.98
N LEU A 573 -7.58 -0.01 -36.07
CA LEU A 573 -8.09 -0.64 -34.85
C LEU A 573 -9.58 -0.34 -34.79
N SER A 574 -10.38 -1.24 -34.20
CA SER A 574 -11.76 -0.89 -33.88
C SER A 574 -11.78 0.32 -32.95
N SER A 575 -12.87 1.10 -32.94
CA SER A 575 -12.99 2.26 -32.05
C SER A 575 -12.76 1.86 -30.58
N THR A 576 -13.31 0.72 -30.15
CA THR A 576 -13.15 0.19 -28.79
C THR A 576 -11.71 -0.25 -28.50
N ASP A 577 -10.98 -0.74 -29.49
CA ASP A 577 -9.55 -1.09 -29.38
C ASP A 577 -8.66 0.13 -29.26
N ALA A 578 -8.93 1.15 -30.08
CA ALA A 578 -8.20 2.40 -30.03
C ALA A 578 -8.38 3.13 -28.70
N GLU A 579 -9.61 3.22 -28.20
CA GLU A 579 -9.91 3.88 -26.92
C GLU A 579 -9.22 3.18 -25.74
N PHE A 580 -9.36 1.85 -25.66
CA PHE A 580 -8.71 1.06 -24.62
C PHE A 580 -7.19 1.20 -24.67
N LEU A 581 -6.61 1.08 -25.86
CA LEU A 581 -5.16 1.19 -26.07
C LEU A 581 -4.63 2.53 -25.57
N PHE A 582 -5.28 3.65 -25.93
CA PHE A 582 -4.84 4.95 -25.48
C PHE A 582 -5.03 5.15 -23.98
N ALA A 583 -6.16 4.77 -23.40
CA ALA A 583 -6.38 4.88 -21.96
C ALA A 583 -5.33 4.10 -21.15
N PHE A 584 -5.01 2.89 -21.61
CA PHE A 584 -3.96 2.06 -21.00
C PHE A 584 -2.58 2.71 -21.12
N MET A 585 -2.21 3.15 -22.33
CA MET A 585 -0.90 3.76 -22.55
C MET A 585 -0.76 5.08 -21.80
N ASP A 586 -1.84 5.83 -21.66
CA ASP A 586 -1.89 7.05 -20.86
C ASP A 586 -1.54 6.76 -19.39
N HIS A 587 -2.19 5.73 -18.81
CA HIS A 587 -1.90 5.26 -17.47
C HIS A 587 -0.46 4.76 -17.32
N LEU A 588 0.03 3.96 -18.27
CA LEU A 588 1.40 3.44 -18.23
C LEU A 588 2.45 4.56 -18.28
N LEU A 589 2.24 5.56 -19.15
CA LEU A 589 3.14 6.71 -19.26
C LEU A 589 3.13 7.56 -17.98
N ASP A 590 1.98 7.78 -17.36
CA ASP A 590 1.87 8.46 -16.07
C ASP A 590 2.69 7.75 -14.98
N ARG A 591 2.64 6.40 -14.95
CA ARG A 591 3.39 5.57 -13.99
C ARG A 591 4.88 5.57 -14.26
N LEU A 592 5.28 5.73 -15.51
CA LEU A 592 6.67 5.98 -15.89
C LEU A 592 7.12 7.42 -15.57
N GLY A 593 6.26 8.25 -14.98
CA GLY A 593 6.56 9.64 -14.59
C GLY A 593 6.37 10.66 -15.72
N PHE A 594 5.66 10.30 -16.79
CA PHE A 594 5.31 11.17 -17.92
C PHE A 594 3.85 11.61 -17.84
N SER A 595 3.49 12.27 -16.75
CA SER A 595 2.17 12.90 -16.62
C SER A 595 2.13 14.26 -17.28
N ASN A 596 0.92 14.69 -17.67
CA ASN A 596 0.66 16.01 -18.28
C ASN A 596 1.21 17.17 -17.42
N ARG A 597 1.41 16.95 -16.11
CA ARG A 597 1.90 17.95 -15.16
C ARG A 597 3.41 18.22 -15.24
N ASN A 598 4.21 17.26 -15.73
CA ASN A 598 5.68 17.41 -15.77
C ASN A 598 6.18 18.18 -17.00
N ILE A 599 5.34 18.36 -18.02
CA ILE A 599 5.75 18.96 -19.31
C ILE A 599 5.36 20.45 -19.40
N ALA A 600 4.43 20.92 -18.55
CA ALA A 600 3.80 22.24 -18.65
C ALA A 600 4.47 23.39 -17.87
N ALA A 601 5.76 23.30 -17.55
CA ALA A 601 6.45 24.38 -16.85
C ALA A 601 6.92 25.49 -17.81
N THR A 602 6.02 26.31 -18.37
CA THR A 602 6.34 27.64 -18.96
C THR A 602 5.08 28.45 -19.34
N ASP A 603 5.20 29.78 -19.24
CA ASP A 603 4.30 30.89 -19.66
C ASP A 603 2.78 30.60 -19.87
N PRO A 604 1.89 31.11 -18.99
CA PRO A 604 0.43 30.95 -19.09
C PRO A 604 -0.21 31.43 -20.40
N ARG A 605 0.45 32.28 -21.19
CA ARG A 605 -0.09 32.81 -22.45
C ARG A 605 -0.02 31.81 -23.61
N LEU A 606 0.71 30.71 -23.46
CA LEU A 606 0.87 29.66 -24.47
C LEU A 606 0.14 28.36 -24.10
N GLN A 607 -0.61 28.34 -22.99
CA GLN A 607 -1.15 27.13 -22.36
C GLN A 607 -1.96 26.23 -23.30
N ASP A 608 -2.90 26.77 -24.10
CA ASP A 608 -3.73 25.95 -25.02
C ASP A 608 -2.90 25.27 -26.13
N THR A 609 -1.85 25.95 -26.62
CA THR A 609 -0.94 25.38 -27.63
C THR A 609 0.04 24.39 -26.99
N LEU A 610 0.46 24.66 -25.74
CA LEU A 610 1.32 23.76 -24.97
C LEU A 610 0.59 22.46 -24.63
N ASP A 611 -0.65 22.53 -24.15
CA ASP A 611 -1.46 21.38 -23.75
C ASP A 611 -1.71 20.44 -24.94
N LYS A 612 -2.01 20.98 -26.12
CA LYS A 612 -2.13 20.20 -27.37
C LYS A 612 -0.82 19.52 -27.76
N ARG A 613 0.32 20.21 -27.60
CA ARG A 613 1.65 19.62 -27.85
C ARG A 613 1.99 18.53 -26.84
N VAL A 614 1.65 18.71 -25.56
CA VAL A 614 1.86 17.71 -24.51
C VAL A 614 1.07 16.43 -24.80
N VAL A 615 -0.23 16.56 -25.09
CA VAL A 615 -1.10 15.43 -25.43
C VAL A 615 -0.60 14.71 -26.68
N LEU A 616 -0.19 15.46 -27.72
CA LEU A 616 0.40 14.87 -28.92
C LEU A 616 1.67 14.08 -28.60
N MET A 617 2.57 14.65 -27.81
CA MET A 617 3.84 14.03 -27.44
C MET A 617 3.62 12.76 -26.61
N LYS A 618 2.63 12.76 -25.71
CA LYS A 618 2.24 11.59 -24.92
C LYS A 618 1.71 10.47 -25.84
N ASN A 619 0.82 10.80 -26.77
CA ASN A 619 0.26 9.84 -27.73
C ASN A 619 1.33 9.29 -28.70
N LEU A 620 2.27 10.13 -29.15
CA LEU A 620 3.41 9.68 -29.96
C LEU A 620 4.34 8.76 -29.16
N ALA A 621 4.63 9.10 -27.90
CA ALA A 621 5.43 8.27 -27.02
C ALA A 621 4.75 6.91 -26.74
N ALA A 622 3.42 6.90 -26.62
CA ALA A 622 2.64 5.68 -26.53
C ALA A 622 2.83 4.77 -27.75
N CYS A 623 2.66 5.29 -28.97
CA CYS A 623 2.93 4.52 -30.20
C CYS A 623 4.40 4.06 -30.30
N GLY A 624 5.35 4.90 -29.87
CA GLY A 624 6.77 4.55 -29.80
C GLY A 624 7.05 3.38 -28.87
N LEU A 625 6.47 3.40 -27.67
CA LEU A 625 6.60 2.31 -26.70
C LEU A 625 5.91 1.05 -27.21
N LEU A 626 4.70 1.14 -27.78
CA LEU A 626 3.98 0.00 -28.35
C LEU A 626 4.77 -0.66 -29.49
N SER A 627 5.33 0.12 -30.42
CA SER A 627 6.16 -0.43 -31.48
C SER A 627 7.43 -1.07 -30.92
N TRP A 628 8.06 -0.45 -29.93
CA TRP A 628 9.21 -1.01 -29.26
C TRP A 628 8.88 -2.35 -28.60
N LEU A 629 7.75 -2.42 -27.88
CA LEU A 629 7.26 -3.65 -27.27
C LEU A 629 6.97 -4.71 -28.34
N ALA A 630 6.28 -4.39 -29.44
CA ALA A 630 5.99 -5.34 -30.51
C ALA A 630 7.26 -5.98 -31.10
N LYS A 631 8.33 -5.18 -31.20
CA LYS A 631 9.61 -5.66 -31.74
C LYS A 631 10.47 -6.37 -30.72
N ASN A 632 10.50 -5.89 -29.48
CA ASN A 632 11.52 -6.28 -28.50
C ASN A 632 10.98 -7.00 -27.27
N ARG A 633 9.66 -6.97 -27.04
CA ARG A 633 8.94 -7.57 -25.90
C ARG A 633 7.47 -7.86 -26.26
N HIS A 634 7.28 -8.58 -27.38
CA HIS A 634 5.93 -8.94 -27.83
C HIS A 634 5.25 -9.88 -26.84
N ASP A 635 6.00 -10.56 -25.97
CA ASP A 635 5.47 -11.32 -24.85
C ASP A 635 4.65 -10.43 -23.91
N CYS A 636 5.13 -9.21 -23.64
CA CYS A 636 4.36 -8.23 -22.89
C CYS A 636 3.05 -7.88 -23.62
N LEU A 637 3.12 -7.58 -24.93
CA LEU A 637 1.91 -7.24 -25.71
C LEU A 637 0.95 -8.40 -25.91
N ASP A 638 1.45 -9.59 -26.20
CA ASP A 638 0.66 -10.80 -26.38
C ASP A 638 -0.04 -11.16 -25.07
N GLU A 639 0.60 -10.96 -23.91
CA GLU A 639 -0.09 -11.04 -22.62
C GLU A 639 -1.14 -9.94 -22.45
N PHE A 640 -0.85 -8.70 -22.88
CA PHE A 640 -1.80 -7.59 -22.83
C PHE A 640 -3.02 -7.77 -23.76
N PHE A 641 -2.88 -8.39 -24.94
CA PHE A 641 -3.96 -8.54 -25.93
C PHE A 641 -4.68 -9.89 -25.87
N ARG A 642 -4.03 -10.97 -25.44
CA ARG A 642 -4.73 -12.24 -25.11
C ARG A 642 -5.80 -12.03 -24.03
N PHE A 643 -5.63 -11.00 -23.21
CA PHE A 643 -6.60 -10.54 -22.22
C PHE A 643 -7.96 -10.10 -22.83
N ARG A 644 -8.01 -9.72 -24.10
CA ARG A 644 -9.24 -9.24 -24.76
C ARG A 644 -9.98 -10.30 -25.58
N ILE A 645 -9.29 -11.27 -26.18
CA ILE A 645 -9.95 -12.26 -27.07
C ILE A 645 -10.82 -13.27 -26.27
N TYR A 646 -10.66 -13.33 -24.95
CA TYR A 646 -11.44 -14.21 -24.06
C TYR A 646 -12.54 -13.47 -23.26
N HIS A 647 -12.76 -12.18 -23.53
CA HIS A 647 -13.90 -11.38 -23.04
C HIS A 647 -14.67 -10.84 -24.24
#